data_AF-A0A9R1UDN4-F1
#
_entry.id   AF-A0A9R1UDN4-F1
#
_cell.length_a   1.000
_cell.length_b   1.000
_cell.length_c   1.000
_cell.angle_alpha   90.00
_cell.angle_beta   90.00
_cell.angle_gamma   90.00
#
_symmetry.space_group_name_H-M   'P 1'
#
loop_
_entity.id
_entity.type
_entity.pdbx_description
1 polymer ?
#
loop_
_entity_poly.entity_id
_entity_poly.type
_entity_poly.pdbx_seq_one_letter_code
_entity_poly.pdbx_strand_id
1 'polypeptide(L)'
;MSVRIGVLFVLLFIFIHVLLTSAQNRDIVYLQALMDNLHNTPPNWVGSDPCVEKWDGISCIESRVTSITLSSIGLSGELSGDIGQLSELQTLDLSYNKDLTGSLTPDIGSLKKLSNLILVGCGFNGPLPETLGSLTQLGYLALNSNGFTGPIPPSIGKLSKLYWLDLADNKLSGPIPVSKGPTPGLDQLVNIKHFHFGKNKLSGEIPPRLFSSKMSLKHVLFEENQLTGTVPLTLGLVQNLEVLRLDRNLFSGEVPSNINNLTSLNQLYLSNNNFEGPLPNLTGMKILNYLDMSNNSFQPSEIPPWLSSLQSLTTLMMQDTGLIGEVPVDLFSIPQIETVVLRNNQLNGTLDFGDSYSNHLHFIDMTNNLISGYTERSRYSADLILISNPICRESDTTASYCDLPIDSNSSYSTPQNNCNPETTCTSDQVSSPNCKCSYPYTGTLTFRAPSFSNLGNSTIYTSLQSSMMVSFQSNHLPVDSLSLSQPTKNSDKYLEINLAVFPSGGERFNRSGISQIGFILSNQTYKPPHSFGPYFFLGHNYDFFADATKRKGKSIGIGVTIGVVVGGCVLVLLLIIAGIYAFREKGRAERATKKNSPFASWDPDKGGGDCPQLKGARSFTYEELKTCTNNFAITANIGSGGYGMVYRGTLRNGQLVAVKRAQLRSTQGGLEFKTEIELLSRVHHKNVVGLVGFCFDEGEQMLVYEFIVNGTLKDSLSGRSGIRLDWMRRLKIILGAARGLQYLHDLADPPIIHRDVKTTNILLDERLNAKVADFGLSKPLGDADRTHVTTQVKGTMGYMDPEYYMTQQLTEKSDVYSFGIVMLELITARNPIEKGKYIVREVKEAMDREKDLYNLREVLDPIIGLTHELQGLERFVDIALRCVEDTGNQRPRMNEVVKEIESIMELAGFNPNAESASASESYEGKSKGSGHPYLNESLFSYSGGLLDSNLEAK
;
A
#
# COMPACT_ATOMS: atom_id res chain seq x y z
N MET A 1 -84.94 10.76 -22.03
CA MET A 1 -83.65 11.48 -22.18
C MET A 1 -82.86 11.58 -20.87
N SER A 2 -83.49 11.66 -19.69
CA SER A 2 -82.79 11.81 -18.39
C SER A 2 -81.91 10.65 -17.94
N VAL A 3 -82.22 9.40 -18.30
CA VAL A 3 -81.44 8.23 -17.82
C VAL A 3 -80.09 8.10 -18.52
N ARG A 4 -79.97 8.55 -19.79
CA ARG A 4 -78.71 8.50 -20.53
C ARG A 4 -77.71 9.59 -20.13
N ILE A 5 -78.19 10.71 -19.60
CA ILE A 5 -77.35 11.81 -19.11
C ILE A 5 -76.79 11.47 -17.71
N GLY A 6 -77.57 10.80 -16.86
CA GLY A 6 -77.10 10.34 -15.55
C GLY A 6 -76.00 9.29 -15.62
N VAL A 7 -76.09 8.34 -16.57
CA VAL A 7 -75.03 7.33 -16.78
C VAL A 7 -73.76 7.96 -17.35
N LEU A 8 -73.89 8.99 -18.21
CA LEU A 8 -72.72 9.72 -18.72
C LEU A 8 -72.02 10.52 -17.61
N PHE A 9 -72.78 11.14 -16.69
CA PHE A 9 -72.20 11.85 -15.55
C PHE A 9 -71.54 10.91 -14.55
N VAL A 10 -72.11 9.73 -14.28
CA VAL A 10 -71.49 8.73 -13.40
C VAL A 10 -70.23 8.14 -14.05
N LEU A 11 -70.25 7.87 -15.35
CA LEU A 11 -69.05 7.44 -16.07
C LEU A 11 -68.00 8.54 -16.13
N LEU A 12 -68.36 9.81 -16.31
CA LEU A 12 -67.42 10.94 -16.25
C LEU A 12 -66.87 11.15 -14.84
N PHE A 13 -67.67 10.94 -13.79
CA PHE A 13 -67.24 11.02 -12.39
C PHE A 13 -66.32 9.85 -12.01
N ILE A 14 -66.58 8.65 -12.53
CA ILE A 14 -65.70 7.48 -12.41
C ILE A 14 -64.44 7.68 -13.25
N PHE A 15 -64.52 8.26 -14.45
CA PHE A 15 -63.34 8.57 -15.27
C PHE A 15 -62.50 9.69 -14.64
N ILE A 16 -63.13 10.69 -14.00
CA ILE A 16 -62.45 11.74 -13.24
C ILE A 16 -61.90 11.16 -11.92
N HIS A 17 -62.57 10.22 -11.26
CA HIS A 17 -62.01 9.50 -10.10
C HIS A 17 -60.89 8.52 -10.47
N VAL A 18 -60.92 7.92 -11.65
CA VAL A 18 -59.83 7.08 -12.22
C VAL A 18 -58.70 7.97 -12.79
N LEU A 19 -58.96 9.22 -13.14
CA LEU A 19 -57.93 10.23 -13.43
C LEU A 19 -57.43 10.95 -12.15
N LEU A 20 -58.16 10.85 -11.03
CA LEU A 20 -57.80 11.37 -9.70
C LEU A 20 -57.29 10.28 -8.74
N THR A 21 -57.20 9.01 -9.17
CA THR A 21 -56.33 8.05 -8.50
C THR A 21 -54.91 8.48 -8.75
N SER A 22 -54.29 9.06 -7.72
CA SER A 22 -52.89 9.45 -7.57
C SER A 22 -51.98 8.88 -8.66
N ALA A 23 -51.30 9.76 -9.41
CA ALA A 23 -50.18 9.39 -10.25
C ALA A 23 -49.22 8.52 -9.42
N GLN A 24 -49.28 7.20 -9.63
CA GLN A 24 -48.54 6.24 -8.82
C GLN A 24 -47.05 6.49 -9.09
N ASN A 25 -46.32 6.86 -8.05
CA ASN A 25 -44.91 7.21 -8.13
C ASN A 25 -44.13 6.03 -8.71
N ARG A 26 -43.74 6.09 -10.00
CA ARG A 26 -43.02 4.99 -10.66
C ARG A 26 -41.66 4.70 -10.02
N ASP A 27 -41.11 5.65 -9.28
CA ASP A 27 -39.81 5.51 -8.61
C ASP A 27 -39.84 4.40 -7.55
N ILE A 28 -41.01 4.06 -6.97
CA ILE A 28 -41.15 2.95 -6.00
C ILE A 28 -40.74 1.61 -6.62
N VAL A 29 -41.08 1.35 -7.88
CA VAL A 29 -40.79 0.08 -8.55
C VAL A 29 -39.29 -0.09 -8.72
N TYR A 30 -38.58 0.99 -9.03
CA TYR A 30 -37.12 0.98 -9.19
C TYR A 30 -36.41 0.89 -7.84
N LEU A 31 -36.93 1.56 -6.80
CA LEU A 31 -36.42 1.38 -5.44
C LEU A 31 -36.61 -0.06 -4.95
N GLN A 32 -37.74 -0.68 -5.24
CA GLN A 32 -37.98 -2.10 -4.93
C GLN A 32 -37.00 -3.02 -5.68
N ALA A 33 -36.74 -2.77 -6.97
CA ALA A 33 -35.75 -3.52 -7.72
C ALA A 33 -34.32 -3.33 -7.18
N LEU A 34 -33.98 -2.13 -6.70
CA LEU A 34 -32.71 -1.89 -6.00
C LEU A 34 -32.62 -2.70 -4.70
N MET A 35 -33.71 -2.81 -3.94
CA MET A 35 -33.79 -3.61 -2.72
C MET A 35 -33.59 -5.11 -2.96
N ASP A 36 -33.76 -5.62 -4.18
CA ASP A 36 -33.48 -7.04 -4.48
C ASP A 36 -31.97 -7.36 -4.41
N ASN A 37 -31.11 -6.36 -4.61
CA ASN A 37 -29.64 -6.49 -4.58
C ASN A 37 -29.00 -5.85 -3.35
N LEU A 38 -29.73 -4.96 -2.67
CA LEU A 38 -29.30 -4.29 -1.46
C LEU A 38 -29.81 -5.00 -0.21
N HIS A 39 -28.94 -5.14 0.78
CA HIS A 39 -29.25 -5.75 2.07
C HIS A 39 -29.09 -4.71 3.19
N ASN A 40 -29.85 -4.89 4.27
CA ASN A 40 -29.90 -3.97 5.41
C ASN A 40 -30.41 -2.56 5.04
N THR A 41 -31.37 -2.50 4.12
CA THR A 41 -32.11 -1.27 3.80
C THR A 41 -32.94 -0.81 5.02
N PRO A 42 -33.25 0.48 5.15
CA PRO A 42 -34.04 0.97 6.27
C PRO A 42 -35.39 0.24 6.43
N PRO A 43 -35.82 -0.11 7.65
CA PRO A 43 -37.06 -0.88 7.86
C PRO A 43 -38.34 -0.17 7.43
N ASN A 44 -38.33 1.16 7.31
CA ASN A 44 -39.47 1.92 6.79
C ASN A 44 -39.51 1.98 5.26
N TRP A 45 -38.61 1.29 4.56
CA TRP A 45 -38.70 1.07 3.11
C TRP A 45 -39.74 -0.01 2.78
N VAL A 46 -40.96 0.23 3.23
CA VAL A 46 -42.13 -0.63 3.04
C VAL A 46 -43.33 0.26 2.74
N GLY A 47 -44.21 -0.19 1.85
CA GLY A 47 -45.40 0.55 1.46
C GLY A 47 -45.40 0.96 -0.01
N SER A 48 -46.23 1.95 -0.35
CA SER A 48 -46.63 2.20 -1.75
C SER A 48 -46.06 3.48 -2.35
N ASP A 49 -45.64 4.45 -1.54
CA ASP A 49 -45.02 5.69 -2.01
C ASP A 49 -43.94 6.19 -1.04
N PRO A 50 -42.66 6.16 -1.44
CA PRO A 50 -41.55 6.55 -0.56
C PRO A 50 -41.59 8.03 -0.18
N CYS A 51 -42.23 8.88 -0.99
CA CYS A 51 -42.30 10.32 -0.79
C CYS A 51 -43.37 10.73 0.22
N VAL A 52 -44.52 10.03 0.22
CA VAL A 52 -45.62 10.28 1.15
C VAL A 52 -45.32 9.67 2.51
N GLU A 53 -44.78 8.46 2.52
CA GLU A 53 -44.48 7.70 3.74
C GLU A 53 -43.15 8.11 4.38
N LYS A 54 -42.38 9.01 3.74
CA LYS A 54 -41.11 9.58 4.22
C LYS A 54 -40.10 8.49 4.58
N TRP A 55 -39.77 7.67 3.59
CA TRP A 55 -38.76 6.63 3.73
C TRP A 55 -37.42 7.22 4.18
N ASP A 56 -36.72 6.53 5.08
CA ASP A 56 -35.47 7.03 5.66
C ASP A 56 -34.43 7.20 4.54
N GLY A 57 -33.76 8.34 4.53
CA GLY A 57 -32.75 8.67 3.52
C GLY A 57 -33.32 9.02 2.14
N ILE A 58 -34.64 9.03 1.94
CA ILE A 58 -35.27 9.46 0.69
C ILE A 58 -35.80 10.88 0.82
N SER A 59 -35.49 11.74 -0.14
CA SER A 59 -36.15 13.04 -0.30
C SER A 59 -36.77 13.16 -1.69
N CYS A 60 -37.90 13.86 -1.75
CA CYS A 60 -38.67 14.01 -2.98
C CYS A 60 -39.09 15.45 -3.24
N ILE A 61 -39.24 15.78 -4.52
CA ILE A 61 -39.90 17.01 -5.00
C ILE A 61 -41.01 16.58 -5.95
N GLU A 62 -42.22 17.11 -5.76
CA GLU A 62 -43.38 16.79 -6.61
C GLU A 62 -43.63 15.27 -6.78
N SER A 63 -43.45 14.50 -5.69
CA SER A 63 -43.59 13.03 -5.65
C SER A 63 -42.58 12.26 -6.51
N ARG A 64 -41.43 12.85 -6.85
CA ARG A 64 -40.31 12.18 -7.51
C ARG A 64 -39.09 12.15 -6.61
N VAL A 65 -38.36 11.04 -6.60
CA VAL A 65 -37.16 10.87 -5.77
C VAL A 65 -36.04 11.74 -6.32
N THR A 66 -35.56 12.69 -5.50
CA THR A 66 -34.49 13.62 -5.86
C THR A 66 -33.21 13.42 -5.06
N SER A 67 -33.28 12.75 -3.90
CA SER A 67 -32.12 12.45 -3.08
C SER A 67 -32.21 11.09 -2.42
N ILE A 68 -31.10 10.35 -2.43
CA ILE A 68 -30.88 9.15 -1.64
C ILE A 68 -29.63 9.38 -0.80
N THR A 69 -29.76 9.43 0.52
CA THR A 69 -28.67 9.66 1.48
C THR A 69 -28.74 8.61 2.60
N LEU A 70 -27.83 7.64 2.56
CA LEU A 70 -27.87 6.45 3.43
C LEU A 70 -26.48 6.16 4.01
N SER A 71 -25.80 7.18 4.52
CA SER A 71 -24.43 7.01 5.01
C SER A 71 -24.38 6.25 6.34
N SER A 72 -23.43 5.31 6.50
CA SER A 72 -23.18 4.56 7.76
C SER A 72 -24.35 3.79 8.36
N ILE A 73 -25.35 3.40 7.55
CA ILE A 73 -26.47 2.57 8.03
C ILE A 73 -26.19 1.06 7.95
N GLY A 74 -24.99 0.68 7.48
CA GLY A 74 -24.59 -0.72 7.30
C GLY A 74 -25.19 -1.35 6.04
N LEU A 75 -25.46 -0.56 5.00
CA LEU A 75 -25.95 -1.06 3.71
C LEU A 75 -24.92 -2.02 3.11
N SER A 76 -25.38 -3.12 2.50
CA SER A 76 -24.49 -4.11 1.88
C SER A 76 -25.09 -4.69 0.60
N GLY A 77 -24.29 -5.42 -0.18
CA GLY A 77 -24.69 -5.95 -1.48
C GLY A 77 -24.06 -5.18 -2.64
N GLU A 78 -24.80 -5.01 -3.74
CA GLU A 78 -24.31 -4.34 -4.95
C GLU A 78 -25.33 -3.30 -5.47
N LEU A 79 -24.83 -2.23 -6.08
CA LEU A 79 -25.68 -1.21 -6.71
C LEU A 79 -26.11 -1.66 -8.12
N SER A 80 -27.36 -2.08 -8.28
CA SER A 80 -27.90 -2.51 -9.58
C SER A 80 -28.08 -1.37 -10.57
N GLY A 81 -28.21 -1.71 -11.86
CA GLY A 81 -28.48 -0.76 -12.95
C GLY A 81 -29.81 -0.03 -12.86
N ASP A 82 -30.75 -0.52 -12.04
CA ASP A 82 -32.08 0.09 -11.85
C ASP A 82 -32.00 1.50 -11.28
N ILE A 83 -30.90 1.84 -10.62
CA ILE A 83 -30.62 3.21 -10.15
C ILE A 83 -30.74 4.22 -11.29
N GLY A 84 -30.37 3.84 -12.51
CA GLY A 84 -30.41 4.69 -13.70
C GLY A 84 -31.83 5.13 -14.10
N GLN A 85 -32.88 4.50 -13.56
CA GLN A 85 -34.28 4.83 -13.85
C GLN A 85 -34.84 5.98 -13.00
N LEU A 86 -34.14 6.36 -11.91
CA LEU A 86 -34.54 7.49 -11.05
C LEU A 86 -34.19 8.83 -11.72
N SER A 87 -34.92 9.19 -12.77
CA SER A 87 -34.59 10.29 -13.69
C SER A 87 -34.47 11.68 -13.04
N GLU A 88 -35.07 11.86 -11.86
CA GLU A 88 -35.08 13.12 -11.11
C GLU A 88 -34.00 13.20 -10.02
N LEU A 89 -33.20 12.14 -9.85
CA LEU A 89 -32.18 12.05 -8.82
C LEU A 89 -31.09 13.10 -9.03
N GLN A 90 -30.86 13.91 -7.99
CA GLN A 90 -29.86 14.99 -7.93
C GLN A 90 -28.71 14.62 -6.99
N THR A 91 -29.00 13.92 -5.90
CA THR A 91 -28.00 13.51 -4.89
C THR A 91 -28.08 12.01 -4.65
N LEU A 92 -26.93 11.34 -4.77
CA LEU A 92 -26.73 9.96 -4.34
C LEU A 92 -25.54 9.91 -3.39
N ASP A 93 -25.80 9.69 -2.10
CA ASP A 93 -24.80 9.44 -1.07
C ASP A 93 -25.04 8.09 -0.39
N LEU A 94 -24.12 7.16 -0.63
CA LEU A 94 -24.11 5.82 -0.01
C LEU A 94 -22.87 5.59 0.85
N SER A 95 -22.17 6.67 1.24
CA SER A 95 -20.86 6.63 1.88
C SER A 95 -20.83 5.81 3.16
N TYR A 96 -19.64 5.31 3.50
CA TYR A 96 -19.35 4.64 4.77
C TYR A 96 -20.14 3.35 4.98
N ASN A 97 -20.54 2.71 3.87
CA ASN A 97 -21.13 1.38 3.86
C ASN A 97 -20.10 0.43 3.26
N LYS A 98 -19.16 -0.04 4.10
CA LYS A 98 -18.00 -0.81 3.65
C LYS A 98 -18.35 -2.11 2.90
N ASP A 99 -19.50 -2.71 3.25
CA ASP A 99 -19.99 -3.95 2.66
C ASP A 99 -20.89 -3.72 1.42
N LEU A 100 -21.05 -2.47 0.98
CA LEU A 100 -21.61 -2.14 -0.32
C LEU A 100 -20.50 -2.25 -1.37
N THR A 101 -20.52 -3.34 -2.14
CA THR A 101 -19.44 -3.76 -3.03
C THR A 101 -19.89 -3.84 -4.50
N GLY A 102 -19.15 -4.56 -5.33
CA GLY A 102 -19.41 -4.69 -6.77
C GLY A 102 -18.82 -3.55 -7.59
N SER A 103 -19.04 -3.58 -8.91
CA SER A 103 -18.64 -2.51 -9.81
C SER A 103 -19.65 -1.38 -9.86
N LEU A 104 -19.19 -0.14 -10.06
CA LEU A 104 -20.10 0.97 -10.32
C LEU A 104 -20.81 0.76 -11.67
N THR A 105 -22.12 0.54 -11.63
CA THR A 105 -22.93 0.25 -12.83
C THR A 105 -22.80 1.36 -13.89
N PRO A 106 -22.63 1.02 -15.19
CA PRO A 106 -22.67 2.00 -16.27
C PRO A 106 -23.99 2.77 -16.37
N ASP A 107 -25.11 2.20 -15.90
CA ASP A 107 -26.42 2.83 -15.93
C ASP A 107 -26.51 4.10 -15.06
N ILE A 108 -25.54 4.31 -14.16
CA ILE A 108 -25.42 5.57 -13.42
C ILE A 108 -25.40 6.77 -14.37
N GLY A 109 -24.82 6.64 -15.56
CA GLY A 109 -24.76 7.69 -16.58
C GLY A 109 -26.11 8.13 -17.14
N SER A 110 -27.20 7.41 -16.84
CA SER A 110 -28.58 7.76 -17.21
C SER A 110 -29.15 8.89 -16.33
N LEU A 111 -28.57 9.14 -15.15
CA LEU A 111 -29.04 10.13 -14.18
C LEU A 111 -28.70 11.57 -14.57
N LYS A 112 -29.39 12.12 -15.58
CA LYS A 112 -29.03 13.41 -16.19
C LYS A 112 -29.14 14.62 -15.27
N LYS A 113 -29.84 14.51 -14.14
CA LYS A 113 -29.99 15.57 -13.12
C LYS A 113 -29.02 15.43 -11.95
N LEU A 114 -28.21 14.37 -11.90
CA LEU A 114 -27.30 14.11 -10.78
C LEU A 114 -26.25 15.21 -10.67
N SER A 115 -26.23 15.90 -9.53
CA SER A 115 -25.27 16.94 -9.19
C SER A 115 -24.21 16.45 -8.19
N ASN A 116 -24.57 15.50 -7.33
CA ASN A 116 -23.73 14.98 -6.26
C ASN A 116 -23.73 13.45 -6.28
N LEU A 117 -22.56 12.85 -6.53
CA LEU A 117 -22.32 11.41 -6.41
C LEU A 117 -21.22 11.16 -5.39
N ILE A 118 -21.59 10.53 -4.28
CA ILE A 118 -20.76 10.41 -3.07
C ILE A 118 -20.78 8.95 -2.61
N LEU A 119 -19.68 8.24 -2.82
CA LEU A 119 -19.54 6.81 -2.51
C LEU A 119 -18.29 6.57 -1.64
N VAL A 120 -17.99 7.49 -0.71
CA VAL A 120 -16.74 7.49 0.06
C VAL A 120 -16.71 6.30 1.01
N GLY A 121 -15.59 5.56 1.07
CA GLY A 121 -15.42 4.52 2.09
C GLY A 121 -16.35 3.32 1.95
N CYS A 122 -16.78 3.01 0.73
CA CYS A 122 -17.53 1.81 0.39
C CYS A 122 -16.57 0.69 -0.07
N GLY A 123 -17.12 -0.42 -0.57
CA GLY A 123 -16.36 -1.55 -1.11
C GLY A 123 -16.40 -1.66 -2.63
N PHE A 124 -16.70 -0.58 -3.36
CA PHE A 124 -16.79 -0.62 -4.82
C PHE A 124 -15.45 -0.98 -5.45
N ASN A 125 -15.47 -1.72 -6.55
CA ASN A 125 -14.27 -2.17 -7.25
C ASN A 125 -14.48 -2.18 -8.78
N GLY A 126 -13.49 -2.68 -9.53
CA GLY A 126 -13.55 -2.67 -10.99
C GLY A 126 -13.33 -1.29 -11.61
N PRO A 127 -13.44 -1.16 -12.93
CA PRO A 127 -13.17 0.10 -13.63
C PRO A 127 -14.27 1.15 -13.41
N LEU A 128 -13.87 2.42 -13.44
CA LEU A 128 -14.83 3.53 -13.54
C LEU A 128 -15.50 3.50 -14.94
N PRO A 129 -16.84 3.54 -15.03
CA PRO A 129 -17.51 3.44 -16.32
C PRO A 129 -17.39 4.75 -17.12
N GLU A 130 -17.16 4.63 -18.42
CA GLU A 130 -17.11 5.77 -19.36
C GLU A 130 -18.39 6.60 -19.37
N THR A 131 -19.52 6.00 -18.97
CA THR A 131 -20.82 6.67 -18.90
C THR A 131 -20.89 7.75 -17.82
N LEU A 132 -19.96 7.79 -16.85
CA LEU A 132 -19.84 8.89 -15.88
C LEU A 132 -19.72 10.25 -16.56
N GLY A 133 -19.01 10.32 -17.70
CA GLY A 133 -18.90 11.53 -18.52
C GLY A 133 -20.23 12.03 -19.11
N SER A 134 -21.33 11.30 -18.94
CA SER A 134 -22.67 11.69 -19.39
C SER A 134 -23.46 12.49 -18.35
N LEU A 135 -22.95 12.62 -17.12
CA LEU A 135 -23.58 13.29 -16.00
C LEU A 135 -23.35 14.80 -16.03
N THR A 136 -23.82 15.48 -17.09
CA THR A 136 -23.48 16.89 -17.36
C THR A 136 -23.86 17.91 -16.27
N GLN A 137 -24.67 17.52 -15.29
CA GLN A 137 -25.03 18.35 -14.13
C GLN A 137 -24.12 18.12 -12.92
N LEU A 138 -23.22 17.14 -12.97
CA LEU A 138 -22.38 16.72 -11.85
C LEU A 138 -21.40 17.83 -11.46
N GLY A 139 -21.53 18.30 -10.23
CA GLY A 139 -20.65 19.28 -9.61
C GLY A 139 -19.67 18.64 -8.63
N TYR A 140 -20.12 17.58 -7.94
CA TYR A 140 -19.39 16.94 -6.87
C TYR A 140 -19.31 15.42 -7.09
N LEU A 141 -18.09 14.91 -7.28
CA LEU A 141 -17.81 13.48 -7.43
C LEU A 141 -16.76 13.05 -6.40
N ALA A 142 -17.17 12.22 -5.44
CA ALA A 142 -16.29 11.67 -4.42
C ALA A 142 -16.40 10.14 -4.38
N LEU A 143 -15.33 9.47 -4.81
CA LEU A 143 -15.21 8.02 -4.93
C LEU A 143 -14.03 7.47 -4.12
N ASN A 144 -13.47 8.28 -3.22
CA ASN A 144 -12.27 7.93 -2.50
C ASN A 144 -12.46 6.81 -1.47
N SER A 145 -11.37 6.13 -1.13
CA SER A 145 -11.35 4.99 -0.21
C SER A 145 -12.26 3.85 -0.66
N ASN A 146 -12.04 3.39 -1.90
CA ASN A 146 -12.69 2.24 -2.51
C ASN A 146 -11.61 1.33 -3.15
N GLY A 147 -12.02 0.38 -3.98
CA GLY A 147 -11.16 -0.54 -4.73
C GLY A 147 -11.20 -0.35 -6.25
N PHE A 148 -11.55 0.84 -6.77
CA PHE A 148 -11.65 1.08 -8.22
C PHE A 148 -10.31 0.83 -8.92
N THR A 149 -10.33 0.18 -10.08
CA THR A 149 -9.16 -0.21 -10.89
C THR A 149 -9.20 0.41 -12.29
N GLY A 150 -8.20 0.14 -13.13
CA GLY A 150 -8.17 0.62 -14.52
C GLY A 150 -7.85 2.13 -14.63
N PRO A 151 -7.95 2.70 -15.85
CA PRO A 151 -7.65 4.12 -16.08
C PRO A 151 -8.75 5.05 -15.61
N ILE A 152 -8.40 6.32 -15.36
CA ILE A 152 -9.39 7.40 -15.24
C ILE A 152 -10.06 7.57 -16.62
N PRO A 153 -11.40 7.46 -16.73
CA PRO A 153 -12.09 7.64 -18.00
C PRO A 153 -11.90 9.06 -18.56
N PRO A 154 -11.39 9.22 -19.79
CA PRO A 154 -11.24 10.54 -20.41
C PRO A 154 -12.58 11.28 -20.54
N SER A 155 -13.70 10.54 -20.61
CA SER A 155 -15.05 11.10 -20.68
C SER A 155 -15.42 12.01 -19.50
N ILE A 156 -14.78 11.86 -18.32
CA ILE A 156 -14.95 12.75 -17.17
C ILE A 156 -14.62 14.20 -17.56
N GLY A 157 -13.75 14.42 -18.54
CA GLY A 157 -13.46 15.75 -19.10
C GLY A 157 -14.68 16.51 -19.64
N LYS A 158 -15.78 15.82 -19.95
CA LYS A 158 -17.04 16.45 -20.42
C LYS A 158 -17.84 17.14 -19.30
N LEU A 159 -17.50 16.90 -18.04
CA LEU A 159 -18.27 17.35 -16.87
C LEU A 159 -17.96 18.81 -16.52
N SER A 160 -18.41 19.75 -17.35
CA SER A 160 -18.04 21.17 -17.25
C SER A 160 -18.46 21.87 -15.95
N LYS A 161 -19.42 21.33 -15.20
CA LYS A 161 -19.84 21.85 -13.87
C LYS A 161 -19.04 21.29 -12.70
N LEU A 162 -18.19 20.29 -12.94
CA LEU A 162 -17.46 19.59 -11.91
C LEU A 162 -16.46 20.53 -11.22
N TYR A 163 -16.63 20.71 -9.91
CA TYR A 163 -15.73 21.50 -9.08
C TYR A 163 -14.95 20.63 -8.08
N TRP A 164 -15.43 19.41 -7.78
CA TRP A 164 -14.79 18.48 -6.86
C TRP A 164 -14.67 17.10 -7.49
N LEU A 165 -13.43 16.61 -7.65
CA LEU A 165 -13.13 15.27 -8.14
C LEU A 165 -12.17 14.58 -7.17
N ASP A 166 -12.71 13.68 -6.35
CA ASP A 166 -11.93 12.89 -5.40
C ASP A 166 -11.94 11.42 -5.78
N LEU A 167 -10.79 10.94 -6.21
CA LEU A 167 -10.52 9.55 -6.62
C LEU A 167 -9.42 8.93 -5.74
N ALA A 168 -9.04 9.60 -4.65
CA ALA A 168 -7.91 9.17 -3.82
C ALA A 168 -8.16 7.80 -3.17
N ASP A 169 -7.09 7.10 -2.78
CA ASP A 169 -7.18 5.84 -2.03
C ASP A 169 -8.01 4.78 -2.77
N ASN A 170 -7.49 4.40 -3.95
CA ASN A 170 -8.06 3.42 -4.86
C ASN A 170 -6.92 2.63 -5.54
N LYS A 171 -7.22 1.87 -6.61
CA LYS A 171 -6.26 1.10 -7.41
C LYS A 171 -6.23 1.57 -8.87
N LEU A 172 -6.59 2.84 -9.13
CA LEU A 172 -6.61 3.42 -10.48
C LEU A 172 -5.19 3.47 -11.05
N SER A 173 -5.05 3.26 -12.35
CA SER A 173 -3.76 3.06 -13.03
C SER A 173 -3.69 3.81 -14.36
N GLY A 174 -2.53 3.80 -15.02
CA GLY A 174 -2.36 4.49 -16.30
C GLY A 174 -2.21 6.01 -16.16
N PRO A 175 -2.17 6.75 -17.29
CA PRO A 175 -1.87 8.18 -17.30
C PRO A 175 -3.07 9.05 -16.94
N ILE A 176 -2.79 10.27 -16.49
CA ILE A 176 -3.81 11.31 -16.31
C ILE A 176 -4.34 11.72 -17.70
N PRO A 177 -5.63 11.51 -18.02
CA PRO A 177 -6.13 11.72 -19.37
C PRO A 177 -6.30 13.21 -19.68
N VAL A 178 -5.71 13.65 -20.79
CA VAL A 178 -5.90 14.98 -21.38
C VAL A 178 -6.39 14.84 -22.82
N SER A 179 -7.00 15.91 -23.34
CA SER A 179 -7.67 15.91 -24.63
C SER A 179 -6.71 15.56 -25.77
N LYS A 180 -7.13 14.61 -26.63
CA LYS A 180 -6.40 14.17 -27.81
C LYS A 180 -7.35 13.99 -28.99
N GLY A 181 -7.29 14.92 -29.95
CA GLY A 181 -8.22 14.92 -31.08
C GLY A 181 -9.68 15.06 -30.60
N PRO A 182 -10.59 14.13 -30.96
CA PRO A 182 -11.98 14.16 -30.50
C PRO A 182 -12.17 13.65 -29.05
N THR A 183 -11.16 13.00 -28.46
CA THR A 183 -11.25 12.45 -27.10
C THR A 183 -11.09 13.57 -26.08
N PRO A 184 -12.07 13.79 -25.17
CA PRO A 184 -11.96 14.78 -24.11
C PRO A 184 -10.94 14.35 -23.04
N GLY A 185 -10.58 15.27 -22.16
CA GLY A 185 -9.72 14.98 -21.02
C GLY A 185 -9.92 15.97 -19.89
N LEU A 186 -9.23 15.75 -18.77
CA LEU A 186 -9.40 16.53 -17.55
C LEU A 186 -8.95 18.00 -17.71
N ASP A 187 -8.17 18.31 -18.74
CA ASP A 187 -7.81 19.68 -19.14
C ASP A 187 -9.02 20.55 -19.51
N GLN A 188 -10.18 19.95 -19.83
CA GLN A 188 -11.41 20.69 -20.14
C GLN A 188 -12.20 21.12 -18.88
N LEU A 189 -11.84 20.62 -17.70
CA LEU A 189 -12.53 20.89 -16.44
C LEU A 189 -12.16 22.26 -15.87
N VAL A 190 -12.54 23.34 -16.54
CA VAL A 190 -12.13 24.71 -16.16
C VAL A 190 -12.68 25.18 -14.80
N ASN A 191 -13.81 24.62 -14.34
CA ASN A 191 -14.42 24.95 -13.05
C ASN A 191 -13.90 24.09 -11.88
N ILE A 192 -12.94 23.18 -12.15
CA ILE A 192 -12.42 22.29 -11.14
C ILE A 192 -11.66 23.07 -10.06
N LYS A 193 -11.90 22.69 -8.80
CA LYS A 193 -11.22 23.24 -7.63
C LYS A 193 -10.37 22.19 -6.93
N HIS A 194 -10.74 20.91 -7.02
CA HIS A 194 -10.10 19.85 -6.27
C HIS A 194 -9.80 18.66 -7.17
N PHE A 195 -8.52 18.43 -7.42
CA PHE A 195 -8.02 17.17 -7.95
C PHE A 195 -7.35 16.39 -6.83
N HIS A 196 -8.04 15.37 -6.34
CA HIS A 196 -7.51 14.49 -5.31
C HIS A 196 -7.35 13.07 -5.89
N PHE A 197 -6.14 12.73 -6.33
CA PHE A 197 -5.82 11.45 -6.97
C PHE A 197 -4.78 10.63 -6.20
N GLY A 198 -4.39 11.08 -5.00
CA GLY A 198 -3.36 10.42 -4.21
C GLY A 198 -3.69 8.96 -3.85
N LYS A 199 -2.68 8.18 -3.48
CA LYS A 199 -2.82 6.75 -3.10
C LYS A 199 -3.50 5.91 -4.18
N ASN A 200 -2.88 5.89 -5.36
CA ASN A 200 -3.33 5.11 -6.51
C ASN A 200 -2.10 4.49 -7.21
N LYS A 201 -2.28 3.97 -8.42
CA LYS A 201 -1.23 3.43 -9.30
C LYS A 201 -1.11 4.24 -10.59
N LEU A 202 -1.47 5.53 -10.57
CA LEU A 202 -1.36 6.40 -11.74
C LEU A 202 0.10 6.51 -12.16
N SER A 203 0.36 6.52 -13.47
CA SER A 203 1.71 6.39 -14.04
C SER A 203 1.91 7.32 -15.23
N GLY A 204 3.17 7.49 -15.65
CA GLY A 204 3.53 8.42 -16.71
C GLY A 204 3.62 9.87 -16.21
N GLU A 205 3.80 10.80 -17.14
CA GLU A 205 4.02 12.22 -16.81
C GLU A 205 2.72 12.95 -16.48
N ILE A 206 2.81 14.04 -15.72
CA ILE A 206 1.73 15.02 -15.64
C ILE A 206 1.72 15.81 -16.95
N PRO A 207 0.69 15.68 -17.81
CA PRO A 207 0.73 16.34 -19.11
C PRO A 207 0.65 17.85 -18.94
N PRO A 208 1.50 18.66 -19.60
CA PRO A 208 1.47 20.13 -19.45
C PRO A 208 0.10 20.75 -19.77
N ARG A 209 -0.67 20.15 -20.68
CA ARG A 209 -2.01 20.65 -21.04
C ARG A 209 -3.04 20.46 -19.94
N LEU A 210 -2.77 19.66 -18.91
CA LEU A 210 -3.68 19.46 -17.79
C LEU A 210 -3.99 20.79 -17.10
N PHE A 211 -3.01 21.69 -17.00
CA PHE A 211 -3.15 22.97 -16.31
C PHE A 211 -3.27 24.14 -17.28
N SER A 212 -4.16 25.08 -16.96
CA SER A 212 -4.30 26.34 -17.68
C SER A 212 -4.66 27.47 -16.73
N SER A 213 -4.38 28.71 -17.13
CA SER A 213 -4.72 29.92 -16.36
C SER A 213 -6.23 30.14 -16.19
N LYS A 214 -7.08 29.40 -16.93
CA LYS A 214 -8.54 29.45 -16.79
C LYS A 214 -9.05 28.64 -15.60
N MET A 215 -8.22 27.77 -15.03
CA MET A 215 -8.63 26.91 -13.92
C MET A 215 -8.60 27.66 -12.58
N SER A 216 -9.58 27.38 -11.74
CA SER A 216 -9.66 27.88 -10.36
C SER A 216 -9.29 26.80 -9.33
N LEU A 217 -8.30 25.97 -9.66
CA LEU A 217 -7.84 24.86 -8.82
C LEU A 217 -7.28 25.39 -7.48
N LYS A 218 -7.78 24.80 -6.40
CA LYS A 218 -7.32 25.00 -5.02
C LYS A 218 -6.40 23.88 -4.57
N HIS A 219 -6.74 22.63 -4.89
CA HIS A 219 -5.96 21.47 -4.46
C HIS A 219 -5.53 20.60 -5.65
N VAL A 220 -4.26 20.23 -5.66
CA VAL A 220 -3.68 19.19 -6.51
C VAL A 220 -2.97 18.22 -5.58
N LEU A 221 -3.62 17.07 -5.31
CA LEU A 221 -3.13 16.04 -4.40
C LEU A 221 -2.88 14.75 -5.18
N PHE A 222 -1.65 14.54 -5.62
CA PHE A 222 -1.21 13.41 -6.46
C PHE A 222 -0.21 12.49 -5.74
N GLU A 223 -0.08 12.62 -4.43
CA GLU A 223 0.85 11.86 -3.61
C GLU A 223 0.68 10.35 -3.74
N GLU A 224 1.75 9.58 -3.55
CA GLU A 224 1.69 8.11 -3.48
C GLU A 224 1.06 7.48 -4.74
N ASN A 225 1.72 7.73 -5.86
CA ASN A 225 1.43 7.17 -7.17
C ASN A 225 2.75 6.71 -7.84
N GLN A 226 2.70 6.40 -9.14
CA GLN A 226 3.84 6.01 -9.96
C GLN A 226 4.12 7.07 -11.05
N LEU A 227 3.82 8.34 -10.79
CA LEU A 227 3.99 9.43 -11.75
C LEU A 227 5.47 9.71 -11.98
N THR A 228 5.86 9.94 -13.22
CA THR A 228 7.26 10.11 -13.67
C THR A 228 7.47 11.46 -14.37
N GLY A 229 8.71 11.75 -14.79
CA GLY A 229 9.05 12.93 -15.58
C GLY A 229 9.06 14.22 -14.76
N THR A 230 9.01 15.36 -15.43
CA THR A 230 9.10 16.69 -14.78
C THR A 230 7.72 17.22 -14.38
N VAL A 231 7.69 18.07 -13.35
CA VAL A 231 6.49 18.89 -13.07
C VAL A 231 6.34 19.95 -14.17
N PRO A 232 5.17 20.07 -14.83
CA PRO A 232 5.04 20.97 -15.97
C PRO A 232 5.01 22.45 -15.54
N LEU A 233 5.69 23.32 -16.31
CA LEU A 233 5.67 24.79 -16.10
C LEU A 233 4.25 25.38 -16.09
N THR A 234 3.30 24.76 -16.78
CA THR A 234 1.90 25.21 -16.82
C THR A 234 1.19 25.13 -15.47
N LEU A 235 1.71 24.35 -14.50
CA LEU A 235 1.21 24.35 -13.13
C LEU A 235 1.30 25.75 -12.50
N GLY A 236 2.38 26.50 -12.78
CA GLY A 236 2.58 27.87 -12.31
C GLY A 236 1.57 28.90 -12.84
N LEU A 237 0.66 28.51 -13.76
CA LEU A 237 -0.44 29.35 -14.23
C LEU A 237 -1.66 29.33 -13.29
N VAL A 238 -1.72 28.36 -12.37
CA VAL A 238 -2.87 28.11 -11.50
C VAL A 238 -2.70 28.85 -10.16
N GLN A 239 -2.83 30.17 -10.19
CA GLN A 239 -2.46 31.03 -9.05
C GLN A 239 -3.39 30.94 -7.82
N ASN A 240 -4.53 30.25 -7.93
CA ASN A 240 -5.45 30.00 -6.82
C ASN A 240 -5.10 28.74 -6.01
N LEU A 241 -3.99 28.07 -6.35
CA LEU A 241 -3.61 26.82 -5.70
C LEU A 241 -3.19 27.06 -4.25
N GLU A 242 -3.85 26.36 -3.34
CA GLU A 242 -3.66 26.43 -1.89
C GLU A 242 -2.83 25.24 -1.39
N VAL A 243 -3.01 24.05 -1.97
CA VAL A 243 -2.30 22.82 -1.58
C VAL A 243 -1.75 22.10 -2.79
N LEU A 244 -0.45 21.80 -2.77
CA LEU A 244 0.23 20.96 -3.75
C LEU A 244 0.94 19.79 -3.08
N ARG A 245 0.47 18.57 -3.37
CA ARG A 245 1.11 17.32 -2.94
C ARG A 245 1.54 16.51 -4.14
N LEU A 246 2.85 16.34 -4.28
CA LEU A 246 3.51 15.53 -5.31
C LEU A 246 4.44 14.47 -4.68
N ASP A 247 4.41 14.35 -3.35
CA ASP A 247 5.30 13.48 -2.60
C ASP A 247 5.04 11.98 -2.84
N ARG A 248 6.06 11.12 -2.63
CA ARG A 248 6.00 9.66 -2.88
C ARG A 248 5.60 9.32 -4.31
N ASN A 249 6.35 9.84 -5.28
CA ASN A 249 6.22 9.52 -6.71
C ASN A 249 7.62 9.22 -7.29
N LEU A 250 7.73 9.24 -8.62
CA LEU A 250 8.98 9.03 -9.36
C LEU A 250 9.33 10.27 -10.20
N PHE A 251 8.94 11.48 -9.77
CA PHE A 251 9.26 12.72 -10.48
C PHE A 251 10.77 12.92 -10.56
N SER A 252 11.24 13.44 -11.69
CA SER A 252 12.67 13.68 -11.97
C SER A 252 12.89 15.06 -12.59
N GLY A 253 14.16 15.47 -12.70
CA GLY A 253 14.54 16.78 -13.21
C GLY A 253 14.26 17.92 -12.22
N GLU A 254 14.35 19.16 -12.70
CA GLU A 254 14.24 20.34 -11.84
C GLU A 254 12.80 20.64 -11.42
N VAL A 255 12.64 21.17 -10.20
CA VAL A 255 11.38 21.80 -9.80
C VAL A 255 11.20 23.09 -10.62
N PRO A 256 10.04 23.29 -11.27
CA PRO A 256 9.78 24.45 -12.13
C PRO A 256 10.18 25.80 -11.54
N SER A 257 10.96 26.58 -12.29
CA SER A 257 11.43 27.90 -11.84
C SER A 257 10.30 28.90 -11.60
N ASN A 258 9.12 28.68 -12.20
CA ASN A 258 7.93 29.49 -12.03
C ASN A 258 6.98 28.97 -10.93
N ILE A 259 7.42 27.99 -10.11
CA ILE A 259 6.61 27.49 -8.99
C ILE A 259 6.28 28.61 -7.99
N ASN A 260 7.16 29.60 -7.83
CA ASN A 260 6.95 30.78 -7.00
C ASN A 260 5.81 31.70 -7.44
N ASN A 261 5.27 31.52 -8.65
CA ASN A 261 4.06 32.22 -9.08
C ASN A 261 2.81 31.76 -8.30
N LEU A 262 2.87 30.62 -7.62
CA LEU A 262 1.80 30.08 -6.79
C LEU A 262 1.76 30.80 -5.43
N THR A 263 1.48 32.10 -5.46
CA THR A 263 1.52 32.98 -4.28
C THR A 263 0.42 32.69 -3.24
N SER A 264 -0.63 31.95 -3.63
CA SER A 264 -1.70 31.48 -2.74
C SER A 264 -1.38 30.14 -2.05
N LEU A 265 -0.21 29.55 -2.31
CA LEU A 265 0.13 28.22 -1.83
C LEU A 265 0.48 28.23 -0.34
N ASN A 266 -0.23 27.40 0.43
CA ASN A 266 -0.07 27.28 1.88
C ASN A 266 0.73 26.03 2.26
N GLN A 267 0.64 24.96 1.47
CA GLN A 267 1.38 23.72 1.73
C GLN A 267 1.97 23.14 0.44
N LEU A 268 3.26 22.83 0.50
CA LEU A 268 4.05 22.25 -0.59
C LEU A 268 4.77 20.99 -0.13
N TYR A 269 4.38 19.85 -0.69
CA TYR A 269 4.98 18.54 -0.42
C TYR A 269 5.61 17.98 -1.70
N LEU A 270 6.94 17.87 -1.72
CA LEU A 270 7.74 17.36 -2.83
C LEU A 270 8.59 16.13 -2.44
N SER A 271 8.48 15.67 -1.19
CA SER A 271 9.39 14.67 -0.65
C SER A 271 9.26 13.27 -1.27
N ASN A 272 10.33 12.48 -1.18
CA ASN A 272 10.38 11.11 -1.71
C ASN A 272 10.09 11.07 -3.21
N ASN A 273 10.93 11.75 -3.98
CA ASN A 273 10.96 11.75 -5.43
C ASN A 273 12.43 11.68 -5.88
N ASN A 274 12.67 11.84 -7.18
CA ASN A 274 14.00 11.95 -7.78
C ASN A 274 14.25 13.38 -8.32
N PHE A 275 13.75 14.43 -7.64
CA PHE A 275 14.00 15.80 -8.08
C PHE A 275 15.50 16.11 -8.06
N GLU A 276 15.98 16.76 -9.11
CA GLU A 276 17.38 17.12 -9.34
C GLU A 276 17.54 18.64 -9.51
N GLY A 277 18.78 19.09 -9.71
CA GLY A 277 19.10 20.50 -9.94
C GLY A 277 19.11 21.33 -8.66
N PRO A 278 19.09 22.67 -8.76
CA PRO A 278 19.12 23.55 -7.60
C PRO A 278 17.80 23.52 -6.83
N LEU A 279 17.86 23.82 -5.52
CA LEU A 279 16.67 24.07 -4.72
C LEU A 279 15.84 25.20 -5.36
N PRO A 280 14.50 25.03 -5.50
CA PRO A 280 13.68 26.02 -6.19
C PRO A 280 13.59 27.31 -5.38
N ASN A 281 13.66 28.44 -6.08
CA ASN A 281 13.45 29.74 -5.44
C ASN A 281 11.96 29.91 -5.12
N LEU A 282 11.61 29.93 -3.82
CA LEU A 282 10.22 30.13 -3.37
C LEU A 282 9.92 31.56 -2.94
N THR A 283 10.79 32.51 -3.28
CA THR A 283 10.58 33.94 -2.99
C THR A 283 9.22 34.39 -3.54
N GLY A 284 8.38 34.96 -2.68
CA GLY A 284 7.04 35.44 -3.03
C GLY A 284 5.89 34.58 -2.48
N MET A 285 6.14 33.34 -2.05
CA MET A 285 5.15 32.49 -1.38
C MET A 285 4.96 32.89 0.09
N LYS A 286 4.49 34.12 0.32
CA LYS A 286 4.46 34.75 1.65
C LYS A 286 3.56 34.05 2.68
N ILE A 287 2.61 33.25 2.23
CA ILE A 287 1.65 32.52 3.08
C ILE A 287 1.96 31.02 3.17
N LEU A 288 3.12 30.57 2.68
CA LEU A 288 3.51 29.17 2.77
C LEU A 288 3.77 28.81 4.24
N ASN A 289 2.97 27.87 4.76
CA ASN A 289 3.05 27.39 6.14
C ASN A 289 3.84 26.09 6.24
N TYR A 290 3.70 25.19 5.27
CA TYR A 290 4.31 23.86 5.32
C TYR A 290 5.16 23.62 4.06
N LEU A 291 6.45 23.34 4.27
CA LEU A 291 7.37 23.01 3.19
C LEU A 291 8.10 21.70 3.49
N ASP A 292 8.00 20.75 2.57
CA ASP A 292 8.73 19.50 2.65
C ASP A 292 9.35 19.11 1.29
N MET A 293 10.67 19.12 1.23
CA MET A 293 11.48 18.77 0.06
C MET A 293 12.33 17.51 0.28
N SER A 294 12.11 16.81 1.40
CA SER A 294 13.00 15.75 1.88
C SER A 294 13.18 14.58 0.90
N ASN A 295 14.31 13.88 0.97
CA ASN A 295 14.59 12.66 0.20
C ASN A 295 14.44 12.91 -1.31
N ASN A 296 15.31 13.76 -1.85
CA ASN A 296 15.44 14.07 -3.27
C ASN A 296 16.93 14.23 -3.63
N SER A 297 17.27 14.26 -4.91
CA SER A 297 18.65 14.33 -5.41
C SER A 297 19.05 15.75 -5.82
N PHE A 298 18.70 16.76 -5.01
CA PHE A 298 19.10 18.15 -5.27
C PHE A 298 20.62 18.32 -5.29
N GLN A 299 21.10 19.29 -6.06
CA GLN A 299 22.51 19.66 -6.08
C GLN A 299 22.91 20.22 -4.72
N PRO A 300 24.09 19.82 -4.17
CA PRO A 300 24.54 20.33 -2.90
C PRO A 300 24.62 21.86 -2.86
N SER A 301 24.00 22.47 -1.85
CA SER A 301 23.99 23.91 -1.67
C SER A 301 23.89 24.29 -0.20
N GLU A 302 24.27 25.52 0.11
CA GLU A 302 23.93 26.12 1.42
C GLU A 302 22.42 26.29 1.57
N ILE A 303 21.95 26.49 2.82
CA ILE A 303 20.56 26.83 3.10
C ILE A 303 20.24 28.17 2.42
N PRO A 304 19.27 28.23 1.49
CA PRO A 304 19.06 29.43 0.71
C PRO A 304 18.56 30.63 1.56
N PRO A 305 19.09 31.86 1.36
CA PRO A 305 18.68 33.03 2.14
C PRO A 305 17.20 33.41 2.01
N TRP A 306 16.56 33.04 0.88
CA TRP A 306 15.13 33.30 0.68
C TRP A 306 14.26 32.51 1.66
N LEU A 307 14.77 31.46 2.30
CA LEU A 307 13.98 30.62 3.18
C LEU A 307 13.53 31.38 4.44
N SER A 308 14.41 32.24 4.98
CA SER A 308 14.07 33.16 6.08
C SER A 308 13.06 34.24 5.67
N SER A 309 12.82 34.46 4.37
CA SER A 309 11.78 35.39 3.90
C SER A 309 10.36 34.82 3.99
N LEU A 310 10.20 33.52 4.25
CA LEU A 310 8.92 32.82 4.37
C LEU A 310 8.33 33.00 5.78
N GLN A 311 7.84 34.20 6.07
CA GLN A 311 7.43 34.63 7.41
C GLN A 311 6.22 33.86 8.02
N SER A 312 5.46 33.14 7.21
CA SER A 312 4.34 32.29 7.65
C SER A 312 4.73 30.82 7.87
N LEU A 313 5.98 30.44 7.62
CA LEU A 313 6.40 29.04 7.68
C LEU A 313 6.31 28.51 9.11
N THR A 314 5.56 27.43 9.31
CA THR A 314 5.41 26.70 10.57
C THR A 314 6.25 25.43 10.58
N THR A 315 6.38 24.76 9.44
CA THR A 315 7.08 23.48 9.33
C THR A 315 8.02 23.47 8.14
N LEU A 316 9.29 23.17 8.40
CA LEU A 316 10.31 22.96 7.39
C LEU A 316 10.89 21.54 7.49
N MET A 317 10.83 20.81 6.38
CA MET A 317 11.46 19.50 6.26
C MET A 317 12.34 19.45 5.01
N MET A 318 13.65 19.30 5.21
CA MET A 318 14.67 19.17 4.17
C MET A 318 15.68 18.09 4.57
N GLN A 319 15.17 16.94 5.00
CA GLN A 319 16.02 15.78 5.24
C GLN A 319 16.61 15.30 3.91
N ASP A 320 17.89 14.92 3.90
CA ASP A 320 18.50 14.24 2.74
C ASP A 320 18.25 15.00 1.43
N THR A 321 18.68 16.26 1.42
CA THR A 321 18.57 17.18 0.27
C THR A 321 19.94 17.70 -0.18
N GLY A 322 21.04 17.16 0.38
CA GLY A 322 22.40 17.57 0.04
C GLY A 322 22.83 18.93 0.62
N LEU A 323 22.15 19.44 1.66
CA LEU A 323 22.51 20.74 2.25
C LEU A 323 23.91 20.70 2.86
N ILE A 324 24.69 21.76 2.63
CA ILE A 324 26.06 21.95 3.15
C ILE A 324 26.16 23.29 3.90
N GLY A 325 27.27 23.51 4.62
CA GLY A 325 27.56 24.78 5.27
C GLY A 325 26.85 24.96 6.62
N GLU A 326 26.87 26.18 7.14
CA GLU A 326 26.32 26.50 8.46
C GLU A 326 24.80 26.76 8.41
N VAL A 327 24.12 26.55 9.54
CA VAL A 327 22.69 26.86 9.67
C VAL A 327 22.50 28.36 9.99
N PRO A 328 21.83 29.15 9.14
CA PRO A 328 21.64 30.58 9.41
C PRO A 328 20.76 30.83 10.63
N VAL A 329 21.17 31.75 11.51
CA VAL A 329 20.40 32.13 12.72
C VAL A 329 18.99 32.64 12.39
N ASP A 330 18.86 33.37 11.27
CA ASP A 330 17.61 33.96 10.80
C ASP A 330 16.54 32.89 10.48
N LEU A 331 16.93 31.62 10.29
CA LEU A 331 16.00 30.51 10.12
C LEU A 331 15.11 30.32 11.34
N PHE A 332 15.68 30.44 12.54
CA PHE A 332 14.97 30.22 13.81
C PHE A 332 14.18 31.47 14.25
N SER A 333 14.45 32.62 13.66
CA SER A 333 13.74 33.88 13.89
C SER A 333 12.43 34.01 13.10
N ILE A 334 12.08 33.05 12.23
CA ILE A 334 10.80 33.04 11.52
C ILE A 334 9.64 33.00 12.53
N PRO A 335 8.71 33.98 12.59
CA PRO A 335 7.82 34.16 13.74
C PRO A 335 6.88 32.99 14.07
N GLN A 336 6.50 32.20 13.06
CA GLN A 336 5.55 31.10 13.19
C GLN A 336 6.21 29.72 13.16
N ILE A 337 7.54 29.63 13.04
CA ILE A 337 8.21 28.33 12.89
C ILE A 337 8.04 27.49 14.16
N GLU A 338 7.57 26.27 13.97
CA GLU A 338 7.29 25.26 14.99
C GLU A 338 8.28 24.10 14.90
N THR A 339 8.55 23.62 13.68
CA THR A 339 9.35 22.41 13.42
C THR A 339 10.37 22.63 12.31
N VAL A 340 11.62 22.24 12.57
CA VAL A 340 12.73 22.27 11.61
C VAL A 340 13.41 20.89 11.56
N VAL A 341 13.33 20.21 10.42
CA VAL A 341 13.97 18.89 10.21
C VAL A 341 14.97 18.98 9.08
N LEU A 342 16.26 18.95 9.41
CA LEU A 342 17.40 19.02 8.46
C LEU A 342 18.36 17.84 8.62
N ARG A 343 17.90 16.73 9.19
CA ARG A 343 18.70 15.52 9.39
C ARG A 343 19.25 14.93 8.09
N ASN A 344 20.32 14.15 8.20
CA ASN A 344 20.98 13.47 7.07
C ASN A 344 21.43 14.45 5.98
N ASN A 345 22.13 15.51 6.36
CA ASN A 345 22.76 16.45 5.43
C ASN A 345 24.26 16.58 5.79
N GLN A 346 24.95 17.56 5.21
CA GLN A 346 26.36 17.88 5.47
C GLN A 346 26.50 19.25 6.15
N LEU A 347 25.51 19.63 6.97
CA LEU A 347 25.53 20.90 7.71
C LEU A 347 26.62 20.88 8.78
N ASN A 348 27.39 21.95 8.89
CA ASN A 348 28.56 22.03 9.78
C ASN A 348 28.53 23.28 10.66
N GLY A 349 29.61 23.49 11.43
CA GLY A 349 29.78 24.65 12.29
C GLY A 349 29.06 24.53 13.63
N THR A 350 28.71 25.68 14.20
CA THR A 350 28.04 25.78 15.50
C THR A 350 26.57 26.10 15.29
N LEU A 351 25.69 25.29 15.88
CA LEU A 351 24.25 25.58 15.88
C LEU A 351 23.96 26.74 16.84
N ASP A 352 23.47 27.85 16.30
CA ASP A 352 23.06 29.03 17.05
C ASP A 352 21.64 29.45 16.65
N PHE A 353 20.80 29.72 17.65
CA PHE A 353 19.43 30.20 17.46
C PHE A 353 19.34 31.73 17.45
N GLY A 354 20.45 32.42 17.69
CA GLY A 354 20.50 33.88 17.83
C GLY A 354 19.88 34.38 19.14
N ASP A 355 19.80 35.70 19.29
CA ASP A 355 19.23 36.34 20.49
C ASP A 355 17.69 36.38 20.48
N SER A 356 17.06 36.11 19.33
CA SER A 356 15.60 36.11 19.16
C SER A 356 15.17 35.00 18.21
N TYR A 357 14.68 33.89 18.76
CA TYR A 357 14.05 32.79 18.02
C TYR A 357 12.53 32.75 18.27
N SER A 358 11.80 32.01 17.43
CA SER A 358 10.34 31.85 17.53
C SER A 358 9.90 31.23 18.85
N ASN A 359 8.88 31.83 19.48
CA ASN A 359 8.24 31.27 20.68
C ASN A 359 7.39 30.02 20.39
N HIS A 360 7.16 29.68 19.12
CA HIS A 360 6.42 28.50 18.69
C HIS A 360 7.33 27.29 18.39
N LEU A 361 8.64 27.51 18.31
CA LEU A 361 9.63 26.50 17.96
C LEU A 361 9.67 25.43 19.06
N HIS A 362 9.27 24.20 18.72
CA HIS A 362 9.13 23.10 19.67
C HIS A 362 9.92 21.84 19.29
N PHE A 363 10.26 21.67 18.01
CA PHE A 363 10.97 20.48 17.55
C PHE A 363 12.04 20.82 16.49
N ILE A 364 13.27 20.38 16.73
CA ILE A 364 14.40 20.53 15.82
C ILE A 364 15.13 19.19 15.71
N ASP A 365 15.24 18.67 14.49
CA ASP A 365 16.01 17.46 14.20
C ASP A 365 17.15 17.75 13.21
N MET A 366 18.38 17.69 13.72
CA MET A 366 19.63 17.86 12.97
C MET A 366 20.46 16.57 12.96
N THR A 367 19.83 15.42 13.21
CA THR A 367 20.50 14.12 13.30
C THR A 367 21.40 13.86 12.08
N ASN A 368 22.57 13.27 12.30
CA ASN A 368 23.50 12.86 11.24
C ASN A 368 23.89 14.01 10.29
N ASN A 369 24.52 15.03 10.86
CA ASN A 369 25.18 16.14 10.18
C ASN A 369 26.65 16.24 10.69
N LEU A 370 27.32 17.38 10.44
CA LEU A 370 28.69 17.70 10.84
C LEU A 370 28.76 18.82 11.89
N ILE A 371 27.72 19.00 12.72
CA ILE A 371 27.64 20.05 13.74
C ILE A 371 28.65 19.76 14.87
N SER A 372 29.58 20.69 15.08
CA SER A 372 30.66 20.56 16.08
C SER A 372 30.40 21.33 17.37
N GLY A 373 29.46 22.28 17.36
CA GLY A 373 29.14 23.10 18.54
C GLY A 373 27.67 23.47 18.64
N TYR A 374 27.23 23.84 19.83
CA TYR A 374 25.89 24.36 20.11
C TYR A 374 25.98 25.52 21.10
N THR A 375 25.42 26.66 20.75
CA THR A 375 25.36 27.83 21.63
C THR A 375 24.16 27.67 22.56
N GLU A 376 24.38 27.07 23.72
CA GLU A 376 23.34 26.83 24.71
C GLU A 376 22.80 28.15 25.29
N ARG A 377 21.47 28.33 25.24
CA ARG A 377 20.79 29.49 25.81
C ARG A 377 19.91 29.05 26.98
N SER A 378 20.04 29.76 28.10
CA SER A 378 19.32 29.55 29.35
C SER A 378 17.85 29.96 29.26
N ARG A 379 17.07 29.25 28.41
CA ARG A 379 15.60 29.31 28.30
C ARG A 379 14.99 28.44 27.18
N TYR A 380 15.80 27.72 26.39
CA TYR A 380 15.27 26.86 25.34
C TYR A 380 14.66 25.58 25.94
N SER A 381 13.38 25.31 25.67
CA SER A 381 12.61 24.20 26.25
C SER A 381 12.06 23.23 25.20
N ALA A 382 12.62 23.25 24.00
CA ALA A 382 12.13 22.51 22.84
C ALA A 382 13.00 21.28 22.56
N ASP A 383 12.42 20.31 21.87
CA ASP A 383 13.05 19.03 21.58
C ASP A 383 14.11 19.23 20.48
N LEU A 384 15.37 19.18 20.87
CA LEU A 384 16.52 19.29 19.98
C LEU A 384 17.23 17.94 19.87
N ILE A 385 17.39 17.45 18.64
CA ILE A 385 18.08 16.19 18.36
C ILE A 385 19.34 16.47 17.53
N LEU A 386 20.51 16.18 18.11
CA LEU A 386 21.83 16.31 17.49
C LEU A 386 22.55 14.96 17.33
N ILE A 387 21.84 13.84 17.48
CA ILE A 387 22.41 12.49 17.42
C ILE A 387 23.28 12.31 16.16
N SER A 388 24.37 11.55 16.30
CA SER A 388 25.34 11.27 15.22
C SER A 388 26.13 12.47 14.68
N ASN A 389 26.05 13.65 15.30
CA ASN A 389 26.93 14.79 15.01
C ASN A 389 28.25 14.73 15.82
N PRO A 390 29.34 15.40 15.38
CA PRO A 390 30.59 15.52 16.14
C PRO A 390 30.43 16.00 17.59
N ILE A 391 29.54 16.95 17.86
CA ILE A 391 29.27 17.46 19.22
C ILE A 391 28.89 16.36 20.24
N CYS A 392 28.24 15.29 19.79
CA CYS A 392 27.85 14.15 20.62
C CYS A 392 28.96 13.11 20.82
N ARG A 393 30.14 13.31 20.21
CA ARG A 393 31.30 12.41 20.34
C ARG A 393 32.36 12.93 21.32
N GLU A 394 32.43 14.25 21.52
CA GLU A 394 33.50 14.91 22.27
C GLU A 394 33.10 15.39 23.68
N SER A 395 31.82 15.26 24.06
CA SER A 395 31.32 15.70 25.36
C SER A 395 31.35 14.56 26.39
N ASP A 396 32.19 14.69 27.43
CA ASP A 396 32.24 13.81 28.62
C ASP A 396 30.95 13.84 29.48
N THR A 397 29.92 14.58 29.05
CA THR A 397 28.61 14.73 29.70
C THR A 397 27.52 14.41 28.67
N THR A 398 26.68 13.42 28.96
CA THR A 398 25.51 13.04 28.15
C THR A 398 24.48 14.18 28.14
N ALA A 399 24.64 15.11 27.20
CA ALA A 399 23.69 16.20 27.00
C ALA A 399 22.38 15.64 26.42
N SER A 400 21.23 16.13 26.88
CA SER A 400 19.91 15.58 26.52
C SER A 400 19.61 15.61 25.02
N TYR A 401 20.25 16.51 24.26
CA TYR A 401 20.12 16.60 22.80
C TYR A 401 20.88 15.51 22.03
N CYS A 402 21.71 14.70 22.72
CA CYS A 402 22.41 13.55 22.16
C CYS A 402 21.71 12.21 22.45
N ASP A 403 20.57 12.25 23.15
CA ASP A 403 19.74 11.09 23.45
C ASP A 403 18.47 11.08 22.58
N LEU A 404 17.92 9.89 22.33
CA LEU A 404 16.64 9.76 21.62
C LEU A 404 15.53 10.30 22.52
N PRO A 405 14.71 11.26 22.05
CA PRO A 405 13.53 11.65 22.79
C PRO A 405 12.57 10.45 22.91
N ILE A 406 11.94 10.32 24.07
CA ILE A 406 10.86 9.36 24.29
C ILE A 406 9.67 9.85 23.46
N ASP A 407 9.25 9.09 22.45
CA ASP A 407 8.13 9.43 21.57
C ASP A 407 6.90 9.88 22.38
N SER A 408 6.63 11.18 22.38
CA SER A 408 5.40 11.73 22.93
C SER A 408 4.30 11.59 21.88
N ASN A 409 3.70 10.40 21.78
CA ASN A 409 2.42 10.28 21.09
C ASN A 409 1.43 11.26 21.74
N SER A 410 0.81 12.11 20.92
CA SER A 410 -0.08 13.14 21.46
C SER A 410 -1.26 12.48 22.19
N SER A 411 -1.43 12.82 23.46
CA SER A 411 -2.43 12.21 24.35
C SER A 411 -3.76 12.97 24.36
N TYR A 412 -3.97 13.88 23.41
CA TYR A 412 -5.14 14.76 23.44
C TYR A 412 -6.44 13.93 23.37
N SER A 413 -7.34 14.27 24.28
CA SER A 413 -8.74 13.87 24.28
C SER A 413 -9.56 15.05 24.75
N THR A 414 -10.73 15.28 24.14
CA THR A 414 -11.66 16.31 24.59
C THR A 414 -11.96 16.11 26.09
N PRO A 415 -11.75 17.14 26.93
CA PRO A 415 -12.01 17.04 28.36
C PRO A 415 -13.52 16.96 28.64
N GLN A 416 -13.87 16.32 29.75
CA GLN A 416 -15.24 16.28 30.26
C GLN A 416 -15.64 17.61 30.94
N ASN A 417 -16.86 18.07 30.69
CA ASN A 417 -17.40 19.30 31.26
C ASN A 417 -17.95 19.06 32.68
N ASN A 418 -17.09 19.17 33.70
CA ASN A 418 -17.47 19.09 35.12
C ASN A 418 -18.33 17.86 35.49
N CYS A 419 -17.94 16.68 35.00
CA CYS A 419 -18.64 15.43 35.30
C CYS A 419 -18.34 14.91 36.70
N ASN A 420 -19.36 14.34 37.36
CA ASN A 420 -19.16 13.63 38.61
C ASN A 420 -18.47 12.26 38.32
N PRO A 421 -17.37 11.90 39.00
CA PRO A 421 -16.55 10.73 38.66
C PRO A 421 -17.26 9.37 38.84
N GLU A 422 -18.47 9.34 39.38
CA GLU A 422 -19.27 8.12 39.63
C GLU A 422 -20.13 7.68 38.43
N THR A 423 -20.13 8.41 37.31
CA THR A 423 -20.96 8.09 36.14
C THR A 423 -20.36 6.92 35.36
N THR A 424 -20.73 5.69 35.75
CA THR A 424 -20.36 4.46 35.05
C THR A 424 -21.41 4.13 33.99
N CYS A 425 -21.04 4.25 32.71
CA CYS A 425 -21.89 3.83 31.61
C CYS A 425 -21.93 2.30 31.48
N THR A 426 -22.98 1.76 30.87
CA THR A 426 -23.07 0.31 30.53
C THR A 426 -21.96 -0.08 29.53
N SER A 427 -21.67 -1.39 29.33
CA SER A 427 -20.47 -1.83 28.58
C SER A 427 -20.34 -1.28 27.16
N ASP A 428 -21.46 -0.91 26.54
CA ASP A 428 -21.51 -0.47 25.14
C ASP A 428 -21.79 1.04 25.00
N GLN A 429 -22.05 1.74 26.11
CA GLN A 429 -22.29 3.20 26.14
C GLN A 429 -21.01 3.96 26.47
N VAL A 430 -20.85 5.14 25.87
CA VAL A 430 -19.74 6.05 26.13
C VAL A 430 -20.27 7.32 26.78
N SER A 431 -19.55 7.83 27.78
CA SER A 431 -19.87 9.11 28.42
C SER A 431 -19.50 10.27 27.50
N SER A 432 -20.47 11.11 27.16
CA SER A 432 -20.23 12.31 26.37
C SER A 432 -19.45 13.37 27.16
N PRO A 433 -18.87 14.38 26.49
CA PRO A 433 -18.29 15.54 27.18
C PRO A 433 -19.25 16.24 28.15
N ASN A 434 -20.56 16.14 27.92
CA ASN A 434 -21.61 16.67 28.80
C ASN A 434 -22.14 15.64 29.82
N CYS A 435 -21.37 14.58 30.08
CA CYS A 435 -21.65 13.57 31.12
C CYS A 435 -22.90 12.72 30.87
N LYS A 436 -23.31 12.54 29.60
CA LYS A 436 -24.45 11.69 29.23
C LYS A 436 -23.96 10.40 28.61
N CYS A 437 -24.35 9.27 29.19
CA CYS A 437 -24.09 7.95 28.59
C CYS A 437 -24.97 7.77 27.35
N SER A 438 -24.35 7.52 26.20
CA SER A 438 -25.05 7.32 24.93
C SER A 438 -24.20 6.49 23.96
N TYR A 439 -24.76 6.13 22.81
CA TYR A 439 -24.10 5.39 21.74
C TYR A 439 -23.66 6.39 20.66
N PRO A 440 -22.39 6.83 20.66
CA PRO A 440 -21.93 7.84 19.73
C PRO A 440 -21.82 7.29 18.31
N TYR A 441 -22.01 8.17 17.33
CA TYR A 441 -21.57 7.91 15.96
C TYR A 441 -20.07 8.18 15.88
N THR A 442 -19.30 7.18 15.44
CA THR A 442 -17.84 7.26 15.47
C THR A 442 -17.24 7.13 14.08
N GLY A 443 -16.03 7.66 13.92
CA GLY A 443 -15.22 7.47 12.72
C GLY A 443 -13.92 8.25 12.83
N THR A 444 -13.16 8.25 11.75
CA THR A 444 -11.85 8.91 11.70
C THR A 444 -11.91 10.12 10.77
N LEU A 445 -11.52 11.29 11.27
CA LEU A 445 -11.25 12.48 10.49
C LEU A 445 -9.80 12.43 10.03
N THR A 446 -9.59 12.47 8.71
CA THR A 446 -8.26 12.43 8.12
C THR A 446 -8.00 13.72 7.32
N PHE A 447 -7.04 14.50 7.79
CA PHE A 447 -6.62 15.76 7.20
C PHE A 447 -5.37 15.56 6.35
N ARG A 448 -5.47 15.90 5.06
CA ARG A 448 -4.45 15.57 4.06
C ARG A 448 -3.28 16.55 4.02
N ALA A 449 -3.43 17.78 4.52
CA ALA A 449 -2.37 18.79 4.49
C ALA A 449 -2.49 19.82 5.64
N PRO A 450 -2.33 19.40 6.91
CA PRO A 450 -2.35 20.34 8.02
C PRO A 450 -1.15 21.31 7.93
N SER A 451 -1.38 22.58 8.23
CA SER A 451 -0.39 23.66 8.22
C SER A 451 0.38 23.80 9.55
N PHE A 452 0.30 22.80 10.42
CA PHE A 452 0.91 22.79 11.75
C PHE A 452 1.54 21.42 12.05
N SER A 453 2.44 21.43 13.01
CA SER A 453 3.25 20.28 13.39
C SER A 453 3.14 19.93 14.87
N ASN A 454 2.87 20.92 15.72
CA ASN A 454 2.68 20.72 17.15
C ASN A 454 1.33 20.04 17.46
N LEU A 455 1.33 18.71 17.45
CA LEU A 455 0.13 17.92 17.78
C LEU A 455 -0.25 17.99 19.26
N GLY A 456 0.63 18.50 20.15
CA GLY A 456 0.33 18.71 21.57
C GLY A 456 -0.50 19.95 21.86
N ASN A 457 -0.67 20.87 20.90
CA ASN A 457 -1.43 22.09 21.10
C ASN A 457 -2.95 21.84 21.14
N SER A 458 -3.48 21.67 22.36
CA SER A 458 -4.90 21.41 22.62
C SER A 458 -5.84 22.47 22.04
N THR A 459 -5.39 23.72 21.88
CA THR A 459 -6.20 24.84 21.37
C THR A 459 -6.69 24.59 19.95
N ILE A 460 -5.87 23.93 19.12
CA ILE A 460 -6.19 23.64 17.72
C ILE A 460 -7.38 22.68 17.63
N TYR A 461 -7.40 21.64 18.48
CA TYR A 461 -8.50 20.68 18.52
C TYR A 461 -9.77 21.26 19.15
N THR A 462 -9.64 22.11 20.17
CA THR A 462 -10.79 22.84 20.73
C THR A 462 -11.44 23.76 19.70
N SER A 463 -10.63 24.40 18.84
CA SER A 463 -11.11 25.21 17.71
C SER A 463 -11.84 24.36 16.67
N LEU A 464 -11.27 23.21 16.29
CA LEU A 464 -11.92 22.25 15.38
C LEU A 464 -13.26 21.77 15.94
N GLN A 465 -13.29 21.36 17.21
CA GLN A 465 -14.51 20.91 17.89
C GLN A 465 -15.60 21.98 17.89
N SER A 466 -15.23 23.22 18.23
CA SER A 466 -16.19 24.33 18.28
C SER A 466 -16.74 24.66 16.90
N SER A 467 -15.88 24.70 15.87
CA SER A 467 -16.27 24.90 14.47
C SER A 467 -17.23 23.81 13.98
N MET A 468 -16.96 22.54 14.29
CA MET A 468 -17.84 21.42 13.96
C MET A 468 -19.20 21.52 14.65
N MET A 469 -19.23 21.83 15.95
CA MET A 469 -20.49 22.00 16.69
C MET A 469 -21.34 23.13 16.10
N VAL A 470 -20.74 24.28 15.75
CA VAL A 470 -21.45 25.38 15.09
C VAL A 470 -22.06 24.93 13.76
N SER A 471 -21.32 24.14 12.97
CA SER A 471 -21.83 23.59 11.72
C SER A 471 -22.98 22.61 11.91
N PHE A 472 -22.92 21.73 12.91
CA PHE A 472 -24.01 20.80 13.19
C PHE A 472 -25.27 21.51 13.70
N GLN A 473 -25.11 22.55 14.54
CA GLN A 473 -26.21 23.37 15.03
C GLN A 473 -26.87 24.20 13.93
N SER A 474 -26.08 24.81 13.03
CA SER A 474 -26.60 25.61 11.92
C SER A 474 -27.37 24.78 10.90
N ASN A 475 -27.07 23.48 10.79
CA ASN A 475 -27.80 22.51 9.98
C ASN A 475 -28.90 21.75 10.75
N HIS A 476 -29.20 22.18 11.99
CA HIS A 476 -30.26 21.62 12.83
C HIS A 476 -30.14 20.10 13.09
N LEU A 477 -28.90 19.60 13.18
CA LEU A 477 -28.65 18.18 13.44
C LEU A 477 -28.90 17.82 14.92
N PRO A 478 -29.35 16.60 15.22
CA PRO A 478 -29.67 16.17 16.59
C PRO A 478 -28.41 15.82 17.40
N VAL A 479 -27.47 16.76 17.55
CA VAL A 479 -26.17 16.56 18.22
C VAL A 479 -26.10 17.37 19.52
N ASP A 480 -25.75 16.70 20.63
CA ASP A 480 -25.55 17.32 21.94
C ASP A 480 -24.10 17.81 22.13
N SER A 481 -23.14 16.94 21.81
CA SER A 481 -21.72 17.19 21.99
C SER A 481 -20.89 16.32 21.05
N LEU A 482 -19.61 16.64 20.92
CA LEU A 482 -18.64 15.85 20.17
C LEU A 482 -17.32 15.73 20.94
N SER A 483 -16.62 14.63 20.74
CA SER A 483 -15.30 14.36 21.32
C SER A 483 -14.29 14.07 20.20
N LEU A 484 -13.11 14.66 20.33
CA LEU A 484 -11.95 14.43 19.48
C LEU A 484 -10.86 13.77 20.34
N SER A 485 -10.19 12.75 19.80
CA SER A 485 -9.14 12.05 20.55
C SER A 485 -8.07 11.44 19.65
N GLN A 486 -6.91 11.16 20.26
CA GLN A 486 -5.76 10.47 19.65
C GLN A 486 -5.32 11.09 18.32
N PRO A 487 -4.97 12.39 18.27
CA PRO A 487 -4.38 12.96 17.07
C PRO A 487 -3.04 12.29 16.76
N THR A 488 -2.91 11.73 15.56
CA THR A 488 -1.69 11.07 15.11
C THR A 488 -1.39 11.43 13.65
N LYS A 489 -0.11 11.42 13.26
CA LYS A 489 0.28 11.49 11.85
C LYS A 489 0.61 10.10 11.36
N ASN A 490 -0.06 9.65 10.29
CA ASN A 490 0.22 8.36 9.67
C ASN A 490 1.48 8.43 8.78
N SER A 491 1.87 7.30 8.17
CA SER A 491 3.02 7.19 7.24
C SER A 491 2.97 8.19 6.09
N ASP A 492 1.76 8.63 5.75
CA ASP A 492 1.48 9.46 4.58
C ASP A 492 1.47 10.95 4.93
N LYS A 493 1.84 11.26 6.18
CA LYS A 493 1.81 12.59 6.81
C LYS A 493 0.41 13.17 6.92
N TYR A 494 -0.64 12.36 6.77
CA TYR A 494 -2.00 12.79 7.08
C TYR A 494 -2.19 12.82 8.60
N LEU A 495 -2.92 13.83 9.08
CA LEU A 495 -3.34 13.91 10.47
C LEU A 495 -4.67 13.17 10.64
N GLU A 496 -4.67 12.12 11.46
CA GLU A 496 -5.83 11.31 11.81
C GLU A 496 -6.31 11.66 13.22
N ILE A 497 -7.61 11.89 13.37
CA ILE A 497 -8.26 12.21 14.64
C ILE A 497 -9.52 11.38 14.77
N ASN A 498 -9.69 10.71 15.91
CA ASN A 498 -10.91 9.97 16.20
C ASN A 498 -12.03 10.94 16.58
N LEU A 499 -13.16 10.86 15.89
CA LEU A 499 -14.37 11.63 16.14
C LEU A 499 -15.44 10.74 16.77
N ALA A 500 -16.04 11.21 17.86
CA ALA A 500 -17.26 10.65 18.43
C ALA A 500 -18.32 11.76 18.55
N VAL A 501 -19.46 11.57 17.89
CA VAL A 501 -20.60 12.51 17.90
C VAL A 501 -21.70 11.94 18.78
N PHE A 502 -22.23 12.72 19.72
CA PHE A 502 -23.20 12.28 20.72
C PHE A 502 -24.60 12.87 20.44
N PRO A 503 -25.69 12.08 20.59
CA PRO A 503 -27.03 12.49 20.22
C PRO A 503 -27.67 13.49 21.21
N SER A 504 -28.50 14.40 20.68
CA SER A 504 -29.39 15.25 21.46
C SER A 504 -30.76 14.58 21.65
N GLY A 505 -31.31 14.61 22.87
CA GLY A 505 -32.69 14.17 23.12
C GLY A 505 -32.90 12.66 23.33
N GLY A 506 -31.83 11.87 23.49
CA GLY A 506 -31.89 10.44 23.81
C GLY A 506 -30.50 9.79 23.90
N GLU A 507 -30.45 8.47 24.05
CA GLU A 507 -29.17 7.72 24.12
C GLU A 507 -28.63 7.31 22.73
N ARG A 508 -29.42 7.42 21.66
CA ARG A 508 -29.14 6.86 20.33
C ARG A 508 -29.59 7.82 19.23
N PHE A 509 -28.93 7.78 18.07
CA PHE A 509 -29.41 8.45 16.86
C PHE A 509 -30.46 7.59 16.14
N ASN A 510 -31.34 8.25 15.39
CA ASN A 510 -32.14 7.60 14.34
C ASN A 510 -31.35 7.56 13.01
N ARG A 511 -31.86 6.80 12.02
CA ARG A 511 -31.20 6.63 10.71
C ARG A 511 -31.02 7.94 9.95
N SER A 512 -32.04 8.79 9.99
CA SER A 512 -31.99 10.12 9.39
C SER A 512 -30.91 11.00 10.02
N GLY A 513 -30.75 10.98 11.34
CA GLY A 513 -29.71 11.72 12.05
C GLY A 513 -28.30 11.26 11.68
N ILE A 514 -28.06 9.94 11.63
CA ILE A 514 -26.77 9.38 11.18
C ILE A 514 -26.49 9.76 9.73
N SER A 515 -27.47 9.58 8.84
CA SER A 515 -27.31 9.87 7.41
C SER A 515 -27.04 11.36 7.17
N GLN A 516 -27.68 12.27 7.92
CA GLN A 516 -27.43 13.71 7.81
C GLN A 516 -26.05 14.12 8.34
N ILE A 517 -25.60 13.57 9.48
CA ILE A 517 -24.23 13.81 9.97
C ILE A 517 -23.21 13.29 8.96
N GLY A 518 -23.41 12.06 8.48
CA GLY A 518 -22.60 11.44 7.44
C GLY A 518 -22.52 12.30 6.18
N PHE A 519 -23.66 12.77 5.69
CA PHE A 519 -23.77 13.61 4.50
C PHE A 519 -23.03 14.95 4.62
N ILE A 520 -23.12 15.65 5.77
CA ILE A 520 -22.37 16.90 5.97
C ILE A 520 -20.86 16.67 5.85
N LEU A 521 -20.38 15.52 6.34
CA LEU A 521 -18.97 15.17 6.35
C LEU A 521 -18.49 14.62 4.99
N SER A 522 -19.28 13.78 4.33
CA SER A 522 -18.96 13.17 3.02
C SER A 522 -19.08 14.18 1.88
N ASN A 523 -20.11 15.04 1.90
CA ASN A 523 -20.33 16.10 0.91
C ASN A 523 -19.48 17.36 1.16
N GLN A 524 -18.68 17.35 2.24
CA GLN A 524 -17.77 18.45 2.59
C GLN A 524 -18.50 19.79 2.76
N THR A 525 -19.75 19.78 3.24
CA THR A 525 -20.50 21.00 3.57
C THR A 525 -19.88 21.67 4.79
N TYR A 526 -19.40 20.87 5.75
CA TYR A 526 -18.55 21.38 6.82
C TYR A 526 -17.18 21.77 6.27
N LYS A 527 -16.68 22.93 6.69
CA LYS A 527 -15.33 23.41 6.38
C LYS A 527 -14.55 23.58 7.68
N PRO A 528 -13.46 22.82 7.90
CA PRO A 528 -12.64 22.96 9.09
C PRO A 528 -11.89 24.29 9.10
N PRO A 529 -11.31 24.70 10.25
CA PRO A 529 -10.36 25.80 10.29
C PRO A 529 -9.26 25.62 9.23
N HIS A 530 -8.86 26.71 8.59
CA HIS A 530 -7.95 26.67 7.42
C HIS A 530 -6.64 25.91 7.69
N SER A 531 -6.16 25.92 8.93
CA SER A 531 -4.93 25.23 9.34
C SER A 531 -4.98 23.70 9.20
N PHE A 532 -6.16 23.11 9.06
CA PHE A 532 -6.30 21.66 8.89
C PHE A 532 -6.23 21.21 7.42
N GLY A 533 -6.39 22.13 6.47
CA GLY A 533 -6.41 21.80 5.05
C GLY A 533 -7.57 20.89 4.62
N PRO A 534 -7.50 20.26 3.43
CA PRO A 534 -8.52 19.32 2.96
C PRO A 534 -8.63 18.10 3.86
N TYR A 535 -9.84 17.63 4.10
CA TYR A 535 -10.11 16.46 4.91
C TYR A 535 -11.06 15.49 4.21
N PHE A 536 -11.07 14.26 4.68
CA PHE A 536 -12.18 13.33 4.48
C PHE A 536 -12.49 12.65 5.81
N PHE A 537 -13.67 12.06 5.88
CA PHE A 537 -14.12 11.31 7.04
C PHE A 537 -14.34 9.86 6.62
N LEU A 538 -14.07 8.91 7.50
CA LEU A 538 -14.49 7.52 7.35
C LEU A 538 -15.34 7.14 8.56
N GLY A 539 -16.65 7.09 8.35
CA GLY A 539 -17.60 6.70 9.38
C GLY A 539 -17.60 5.19 9.63
N HIS A 540 -17.75 4.80 10.88
CA HIS A 540 -18.07 3.41 11.23
C HIS A 540 -19.57 3.15 11.05
N ASN A 541 -19.95 1.89 10.80
CA ASN A 541 -21.36 1.51 10.79
C ASN A 541 -22.01 1.83 12.15
N TYR A 542 -23.22 2.39 12.11
CA TYR A 542 -23.98 2.65 13.34
C TYR A 542 -24.99 1.52 13.59
N ASP A 543 -24.65 0.60 14.50
CA ASP A 543 -25.48 -0.59 14.77
C ASP A 543 -26.54 -0.38 15.88
N PHE A 544 -26.60 0.83 16.42
CA PHE A 544 -27.29 1.11 17.69
C PHE A 544 -28.68 1.74 17.54
N PHE A 545 -29.34 1.60 16.38
CA PHE A 545 -30.69 2.14 16.18
C PHE A 545 -31.74 1.53 17.14
N ALA A 546 -32.77 2.28 17.50
CA ALA A 546 -33.80 1.83 18.46
C ALA A 546 -34.67 0.69 17.92
N ASP A 547 -34.89 0.67 16.61
CA ASP A 547 -35.58 -0.35 15.82
C ASP A 547 -34.67 -1.52 15.42
N ALA A 548 -33.36 -1.42 15.65
CA ALA A 548 -32.46 -2.55 15.46
C ALA A 548 -32.89 -3.64 16.42
N THR A 549 -33.63 -4.63 15.91
CA THR A 549 -33.96 -5.83 16.68
C THR A 549 -32.65 -6.33 17.25
N LYS A 550 -32.53 -6.34 18.59
CA LYS A 550 -31.48 -7.11 19.26
C LYS A 550 -31.39 -8.41 18.47
N ARG A 551 -30.19 -8.78 18.00
CA ARG A 551 -29.92 -10.17 17.63
C ARG A 551 -30.13 -11.01 18.90
N LYS A 552 -31.38 -11.27 19.26
CA LYS A 552 -31.80 -12.34 20.15
C LYS A 552 -31.90 -13.54 19.24
N GLY A 553 -31.13 -14.57 19.56
CA GLY A 553 -31.28 -15.89 18.95
C GLY A 553 -32.76 -16.27 18.88
N LYS A 554 -33.17 -16.80 17.74
CA LYS A 554 -34.54 -17.25 17.47
C LYS A 554 -35.06 -18.12 18.62
N SER A 555 -36.12 -17.68 19.28
CA SER A 555 -36.98 -18.53 20.10
C SER A 555 -38.02 -19.17 19.17
N ILE A 556 -38.08 -20.51 19.16
CA ILE A 556 -38.97 -21.31 18.30
C ILE A 556 -40.25 -21.67 19.09
N GLY A 557 -41.41 -21.51 18.43
CA GLY A 557 -42.74 -21.77 18.99
C GLY A 557 -43.05 -23.25 19.29
N ILE A 558 -43.93 -23.43 20.27
CA ILE A 558 -44.24 -24.67 21.03
C ILE A 558 -44.74 -25.87 20.19
N GLY A 559 -45.08 -25.68 18.91
CA GLY A 559 -45.47 -26.78 18.01
C GLY A 559 -44.31 -27.67 17.56
N VAL A 560 -43.08 -27.15 17.53
CA VAL A 560 -41.87 -27.93 17.18
C VAL A 560 -41.46 -28.85 18.33
N THR A 561 -41.86 -28.54 19.56
CA THR A 561 -41.46 -29.26 20.78
C THR A 561 -41.95 -30.70 20.81
N ILE A 562 -43.10 -31.04 20.23
CA ILE A 562 -43.60 -32.43 20.24
C ILE A 562 -42.83 -33.30 19.22
N GLY A 563 -42.48 -32.75 18.07
CA GLY A 563 -41.62 -33.43 17.08
C GLY A 563 -40.17 -33.57 17.56
N VAL A 564 -39.65 -32.55 18.25
CA VAL A 564 -38.31 -32.54 18.83
C VAL A 564 -38.21 -33.41 20.08
N VAL A 565 -39.27 -33.66 20.84
CA VAL A 565 -39.21 -34.59 21.98
C VAL A 565 -39.08 -36.04 21.49
N VAL A 566 -39.81 -36.46 20.45
CA VAL A 566 -39.70 -37.84 19.93
C VAL A 566 -38.39 -38.04 19.18
N GLY A 567 -38.00 -37.10 18.30
CA GLY A 567 -36.71 -37.13 17.62
C GLY A 567 -35.53 -36.91 18.56
N GLY A 568 -35.73 -36.09 19.60
CA GLY A 568 -34.76 -35.77 20.64
C GLY A 568 -34.58 -36.88 21.65
N CYS A 569 -35.59 -37.68 21.97
CA CYS A 569 -35.38 -38.88 22.80
C CYS A 569 -34.53 -39.93 22.07
N VAL A 570 -34.72 -40.08 20.75
CA VAL A 570 -33.88 -40.96 19.92
C VAL A 570 -32.48 -40.38 19.75
N LEU A 571 -32.35 -39.07 19.53
CA LEU A 571 -31.07 -38.39 19.43
C LEU A 571 -30.35 -38.37 20.78
N VAL A 572 -31.05 -38.24 21.90
CA VAL A 572 -30.48 -38.26 23.26
C VAL A 572 -30.08 -39.68 23.64
N LEU A 573 -30.82 -40.73 23.26
CA LEU A 573 -30.35 -42.11 23.41
C LEU A 573 -29.10 -42.36 22.56
N LEU A 574 -29.08 -41.88 21.32
CA LEU A 574 -27.91 -41.96 20.44
C LEU A 574 -26.74 -41.10 20.93
N LEU A 575 -26.99 -39.95 21.56
CA LEU A 575 -26.00 -39.04 22.14
C LEU A 575 -25.58 -39.45 23.56
N ILE A 576 -26.37 -40.27 24.26
CA ILE A 576 -25.97 -40.93 25.51
C ILE A 576 -25.14 -42.17 25.16
N ILE A 577 -25.49 -42.93 24.12
CA ILE A 577 -24.65 -44.03 23.65
C ILE A 577 -23.36 -43.48 23.03
N ALA A 578 -23.46 -42.48 22.16
CA ALA A 578 -22.31 -41.75 21.61
C ALA A 578 -21.61 -40.91 22.66
N GLY A 579 -22.30 -40.50 23.74
CA GLY A 579 -21.74 -39.77 24.86
C GLY A 579 -21.03 -40.67 25.86
N ILE A 580 -21.49 -41.91 26.08
CA ILE A 580 -20.79 -42.94 26.84
C ILE A 580 -19.61 -43.47 26.02
N TYR A 581 -19.78 -43.64 24.71
CA TYR A 581 -18.71 -43.96 23.77
C TYR A 581 -17.69 -42.82 23.70
N ALA A 582 -18.14 -41.57 23.55
CA ALA A 582 -17.32 -40.37 23.55
C ALA A 582 -16.80 -40.02 24.93
N PHE A 583 -17.35 -40.48 26.06
CA PHE A 583 -16.78 -40.26 27.40
C PHE A 583 -15.71 -41.32 27.70
N ARG A 584 -15.91 -42.55 27.21
CA ARG A 584 -14.84 -43.56 27.13
C ARG A 584 -13.72 -43.11 26.19
N GLU A 585 -14.05 -42.44 25.07
CA GLU A 585 -13.07 -41.85 24.15
C GLU A 585 -12.52 -40.50 24.63
N LYS A 586 -13.26 -39.66 25.36
CA LYS A 586 -12.85 -38.33 25.86
C LYS A 586 -11.94 -38.46 27.07
N GLY A 587 -12.12 -39.50 27.89
CA GLY A 587 -11.08 -39.94 28.82
C GLY A 587 -9.77 -40.36 28.13
N ARG A 588 -9.84 -40.79 26.85
CA ARG A 588 -8.68 -41.08 25.98
C ARG A 588 -8.22 -39.86 25.16
N ALA A 589 -9.13 -38.93 24.83
CA ALA A 589 -8.93 -37.83 23.90
C ALA A 589 -8.62 -36.49 24.58
N GLU A 590 -8.97 -36.28 25.85
CA GLU A 590 -8.43 -35.17 26.67
C GLU A 590 -6.97 -35.44 27.05
N ARG A 591 -6.53 -36.71 27.04
CA ARG A 591 -5.11 -37.08 26.99
C ARG A 591 -4.49 -36.92 25.58
N ALA A 592 -5.28 -36.70 24.53
CA ALA A 592 -4.84 -36.52 23.15
C ALA A 592 -4.89 -35.06 22.64
N THR A 593 -5.71 -34.18 23.22
CA THR A 593 -5.77 -32.75 22.85
C THR A 593 -4.75 -31.90 23.60
N LYS A 594 -4.31 -32.32 24.80
CA LYS A 594 -3.01 -31.88 25.36
C LYS A 594 -1.80 -32.42 24.57
N LYS A 595 -2.06 -33.26 23.57
CA LYS A 595 -1.09 -33.90 22.65
C LYS A 595 -1.15 -33.32 21.21
N ASN A 596 -2.10 -32.41 20.92
CA ASN A 596 -2.40 -31.91 19.56
C ASN A 596 -2.55 -30.37 19.44
N SER A 597 -1.93 -29.56 20.31
CA SER A 597 -1.48 -28.25 19.84
C SER A 597 -0.16 -28.46 19.07
N PRO A 598 0.05 -27.82 17.91
CA PRO A 598 1.25 -28.06 17.09
C PRO A 598 2.56 -27.68 17.79
N PHE A 599 2.46 -27.03 18.96
CA PHE A 599 3.53 -26.61 19.88
C PHE A 599 3.34 -27.17 21.32
N ALA A 600 2.48 -28.18 21.54
CA ALA A 600 2.19 -28.75 22.88
C ALA A 600 3.45 -29.25 23.60
N SER A 601 4.46 -29.64 22.82
CA SER A 601 5.75 -30.14 23.28
C SER A 601 6.77 -29.04 23.58
N TRP A 602 6.51 -27.76 23.27
CA TRP A 602 7.46 -26.64 23.38
C TRP A 602 7.05 -25.63 24.47
N ASP A 603 6.20 -26.06 25.41
CA ASP A 603 5.66 -25.28 26.53
C ASP A 603 6.73 -25.03 27.61
N PRO A 604 7.24 -23.78 27.79
CA PRO A 604 8.37 -23.49 28.67
C PRO A 604 8.04 -23.58 30.18
N ASP A 605 6.76 -23.60 30.54
CA ASP A 605 6.30 -23.58 31.94
C ASP A 605 6.17 -24.97 32.57
N LYS A 606 6.52 -26.05 31.85
CA LYS A 606 6.62 -27.40 32.44
C LYS A 606 8.07 -27.81 32.57
N GLY A 607 8.60 -27.68 33.78
CA GLY A 607 9.93 -28.15 34.14
C GLY A 607 10.21 -29.56 33.62
N GLY A 608 11.27 -29.67 32.81
CA GLY A 608 11.87 -30.96 32.41
C GLY A 608 11.73 -31.40 30.95
N GLY A 609 11.44 -30.51 29.99
CA GLY A 609 11.52 -30.83 28.56
C GLY A 609 12.40 -29.84 27.81
N ASP A 610 13.64 -30.24 27.50
CA ASP A 610 14.52 -29.49 26.59
C ASP A 610 13.75 -29.13 25.30
N CYS A 611 13.81 -27.87 24.88
CA CYS A 611 13.57 -27.45 23.50
C CYS A 611 14.21 -28.50 22.58
N PRO A 612 13.55 -29.02 21.52
CA PRO A 612 14.13 -30.09 20.72
C PRO A 612 15.55 -29.68 20.35
N GLN A 613 16.55 -30.44 20.82
CA GLN A 613 17.92 -30.32 20.33
C GLN A 613 17.89 -30.80 18.88
N LEU A 614 17.35 -29.95 17.99
CA LEU A 614 17.51 -30.05 16.55
C LEU A 614 19.02 -30.00 16.36
N LYS A 615 19.61 -31.16 16.01
CA LYS A 615 21.05 -31.28 15.78
C LYS A 615 21.43 -30.34 14.63
N GLY A 616 21.78 -29.09 14.94
CA GLY A 616 22.22 -28.09 13.96
C GLY A 616 21.71 -26.66 14.19
N ALA A 617 20.53 -26.45 14.80
CA ALA A 617 19.91 -25.11 14.90
C ALA A 617 19.83 -24.61 16.35
N ARG A 618 20.36 -23.41 16.61
CA ARG A 618 20.38 -22.79 17.96
C ARG A 618 19.06 -22.09 18.29
N SER A 619 18.56 -22.24 19.51
CA SER A 619 17.47 -21.42 20.04
C SER A 619 18.03 -20.07 20.51
N PHE A 620 17.50 -18.97 19.99
CA PHE A 620 17.84 -17.60 20.37
C PHE A 620 16.71 -16.99 21.21
N THR A 621 17.06 -16.12 22.16
CA THR A 621 16.07 -15.31 22.89
C THR A 621 15.71 -14.06 22.08
N TYR A 622 14.55 -13.47 22.37
CA TYR A 622 14.14 -12.22 21.72
C TYR A 622 15.19 -11.11 21.89
N GLU A 623 15.69 -10.94 23.12
CA GLU A 623 16.68 -9.90 23.43
C GLU A 623 18.04 -10.11 22.73
N GLU A 624 18.45 -11.37 22.50
CA GLU A 624 19.68 -11.63 21.73
C GLU A 624 19.54 -11.18 20.27
N LEU A 625 18.40 -11.48 19.63
CA LEU A 625 18.14 -11.09 18.25
C LEU A 625 17.86 -9.60 18.09
N LYS A 626 17.18 -8.99 19.07
CA LYS A 626 16.98 -7.56 19.14
C LYS A 626 18.31 -6.82 19.26
N THR A 627 19.22 -7.29 20.10
CA THR A 627 20.56 -6.71 20.21
C THR A 627 21.36 -6.89 18.92
N CYS A 628 21.34 -8.08 18.31
CA CYS A 628 22.16 -8.36 17.13
C CYS A 628 21.69 -7.60 15.87
N THR A 629 20.42 -7.20 15.82
CA THR A 629 19.81 -6.45 14.69
C THR A 629 19.69 -4.95 14.96
N ASN A 630 20.31 -4.44 16.04
CA ASN A 630 20.18 -3.04 16.47
C ASN A 630 18.71 -2.62 16.65
N ASN A 631 17.98 -3.35 17.49
CA ASN A 631 16.56 -3.18 17.78
C ASN A 631 15.67 -3.25 16.52
N PHE A 632 16.00 -4.16 15.59
CA PHE A 632 15.31 -4.29 14.29
C PHE A 632 15.22 -2.96 13.53
N ALA A 633 16.27 -2.13 13.61
CA ALA A 633 16.33 -0.85 12.92
C ALA A 633 16.09 -1.00 11.41
N ILE A 634 15.48 0.02 10.82
CA ILE A 634 15.22 0.05 9.37
C ILE A 634 16.54 -0.05 8.57
N THR A 635 17.64 0.49 9.09
CA THR A 635 18.97 0.39 8.48
C THR A 635 19.54 -1.03 8.44
N ALA A 636 19.04 -1.91 9.31
CA ALA A 636 19.37 -3.33 9.29
C ALA A 636 18.44 -4.13 8.36
N ASN A 637 17.36 -3.55 7.85
CA ASN A 637 16.43 -4.24 6.95
C ASN A 637 17.08 -4.49 5.59
N ILE A 638 17.16 -5.76 5.19
CA ILE A 638 17.74 -6.22 3.92
C ILE A 638 16.69 -6.79 2.96
N GLY A 639 15.41 -6.84 3.36
CA GLY A 639 14.34 -7.30 2.49
C GLY A 639 13.00 -7.46 3.18
N SER A 640 11.94 -7.38 2.39
CA SER A 640 10.56 -7.64 2.84
C SER A 640 9.93 -8.75 1.99
N GLY A 641 9.22 -9.67 2.64
CA GLY A 641 8.58 -10.83 1.99
C GLY A 641 7.20 -11.15 2.57
N GLY A 642 6.53 -12.17 2.02
CA GLY A 642 5.17 -12.57 2.43
C GLY A 642 5.05 -13.05 3.89
N TYR A 643 6.16 -13.49 4.47
CA TYR A 643 6.25 -13.90 5.88
C TYR A 643 6.51 -12.70 6.83
N GLY A 644 7.23 -11.67 6.36
CA GLY A 644 7.61 -10.50 7.15
C GLY A 644 8.92 -9.85 6.72
N MET A 645 9.61 -9.19 7.66
CA MET A 645 10.82 -8.41 7.40
C MET A 645 12.09 -9.24 7.67
N VAL A 646 13.13 -9.03 6.88
CA VAL A 646 14.44 -9.69 7.03
C VAL A 646 15.48 -8.66 7.42
N TYR A 647 16.17 -8.89 8.54
CA TYR A 647 17.16 -7.99 9.10
C TYR A 647 18.56 -8.61 9.05
N ARG A 648 19.57 -7.84 8.67
CA ARG A 648 20.97 -8.18 8.87
C ARG A 648 21.32 -8.01 10.34
N GLY A 649 21.91 -9.04 10.93
CA GLY A 649 22.40 -8.99 12.30
C GLY A 649 23.82 -9.54 12.44
N THR A 650 24.47 -9.16 13.53
CA THR A 650 25.79 -9.70 13.92
C THR A 650 25.68 -10.35 15.28
N LEU A 651 25.82 -11.67 15.35
CA LEU A 651 25.81 -12.41 16.60
C LEU A 651 27.03 -12.05 17.46
N ARG A 652 26.99 -12.33 18.77
CA ARG A 652 28.08 -12.01 19.73
C ARG A 652 29.43 -12.62 19.36
N ASN A 653 29.43 -13.72 18.62
CA ASN A 653 30.63 -14.39 18.13
C ASN A 653 31.18 -13.75 16.83
N GLY A 654 30.58 -12.66 16.34
CA GLY A 654 30.96 -11.98 15.09
C GLY A 654 30.34 -12.58 13.83
N GLN A 655 29.54 -13.65 13.93
CA GLN A 655 28.88 -14.26 12.77
C GLN A 655 27.76 -13.37 12.24
N LEU A 656 27.79 -13.08 10.94
CA LEU A 656 26.71 -12.38 10.24
C LEU A 656 25.53 -13.33 9.98
N VAL A 657 24.33 -12.85 10.28
CA VAL A 657 23.08 -13.60 10.13
C VAL A 657 21.99 -12.75 9.46
N ALA A 658 21.05 -13.43 8.84
CA ALA A 658 19.80 -12.85 8.36
C ALA A 658 18.64 -13.30 9.27
N VAL A 659 17.95 -12.36 9.90
CA VAL A 659 16.86 -12.61 10.85
C VAL A 659 15.52 -12.27 10.20
N LYS A 660 14.73 -13.29 9.88
CA LYS A 660 13.39 -13.17 9.28
C LYS A 660 12.34 -13.17 10.38
N ARG A 661 11.70 -12.02 10.62
CA ARG A 661 10.70 -11.81 11.68
C ARG A 661 9.28 -11.78 11.11
N ALA A 662 8.38 -12.58 11.70
CA ALA A 662 6.98 -12.67 11.26
C ALA A 662 6.19 -11.38 11.51
N GLN A 663 5.18 -11.09 10.67
CA GLN A 663 4.23 -9.99 10.92
C GLN A 663 3.26 -10.32 12.06
N LEU A 664 3.07 -9.37 12.98
CA LEU A 664 2.10 -9.49 14.08
C LEU A 664 0.68 -9.69 13.50
N ARG A 665 0.00 -10.78 13.89
CA ARG A 665 -1.38 -11.18 13.50
C ARG A 665 -1.57 -11.98 12.19
N SER A 666 -0.53 -12.50 11.55
CA SER A 666 -0.70 -13.45 10.43
C SER A 666 -0.95 -14.88 10.95
N THR A 667 -2.14 -15.46 10.68
CA THR A 667 -2.42 -16.89 10.95
C THR A 667 -1.65 -17.83 10.04
N GLN A 668 -1.13 -17.32 8.92
CA GLN A 668 -0.34 -18.08 7.96
C GLN A 668 1.15 -18.19 8.37
N GLY A 669 1.70 -17.17 9.06
CA GLY A 669 3.09 -17.16 9.51
C GLY A 669 3.48 -18.33 10.42
N GLY A 670 2.59 -18.74 11.34
CA GLY A 670 2.87 -19.84 12.29
C GLY A 670 3.04 -21.22 11.64
N LEU A 671 2.35 -21.49 10.53
CA LEU A 671 2.49 -22.76 9.80
C LEU A 671 3.76 -22.78 8.93
N GLU A 672 4.08 -21.65 8.30
CA GLU A 672 5.31 -21.46 7.51
C GLU A 672 6.55 -21.53 8.42
N PHE A 673 6.49 -20.93 9.62
CA PHE A 673 7.53 -20.99 10.66
C PHE A 673 7.86 -22.43 11.07
N LYS A 674 6.83 -23.22 11.39
CA LYS A 674 7.02 -24.62 11.80
C LYS A 674 7.59 -25.48 10.66
N THR A 675 7.06 -25.32 9.45
CA THR A 675 7.48 -26.07 8.28
C THR A 675 8.96 -25.81 7.97
N GLU A 676 9.37 -24.54 8.02
CA GLU A 676 10.74 -24.13 7.70
C GLU A 676 11.75 -24.65 8.74
N ILE A 677 11.40 -24.66 10.04
CA ILE A 677 12.23 -25.29 11.09
C ILE A 677 12.32 -26.82 10.88
N GLU A 678 11.21 -27.49 10.61
CA GLU A 678 11.16 -28.96 10.45
C GLU A 678 11.93 -29.45 9.22
N LEU A 679 11.92 -28.69 8.13
CA LEU A 679 12.61 -29.04 6.88
C LEU A 679 14.08 -28.63 6.91
N LEU A 680 14.39 -27.36 7.21
CA LEU A 680 15.77 -26.84 7.16
C LEU A 680 16.69 -27.43 8.23
N SER A 681 16.14 -27.92 9.35
CA SER A 681 16.94 -28.67 10.33
C SER A 681 17.45 -30.01 9.79
N ARG A 682 16.86 -30.54 8.70
CA ARG A 682 17.23 -31.85 8.11
C ARG A 682 18.11 -31.72 6.87
N VAL A 683 18.10 -30.56 6.21
CA VAL A 683 18.82 -30.33 4.97
C VAL A 683 20.09 -29.52 5.18
N HIS A 684 21.21 -30.06 4.70
CA HIS A 684 22.51 -29.38 4.74
C HIS A 684 23.21 -29.62 3.40
N HIS A 685 23.24 -28.60 2.56
CA HIS A 685 23.85 -28.69 1.25
C HIS A 685 24.48 -27.36 0.86
N LYS A 686 25.63 -27.38 0.16
CA LYS A 686 26.36 -26.17 -0.23
C LYS A 686 25.55 -25.19 -1.09
N ASN A 687 24.51 -25.68 -1.76
CA ASN A 687 23.60 -24.90 -2.60
C ASN A 687 22.19 -24.70 -1.99
N VAL A 688 22.05 -24.89 -0.68
CA VAL A 688 20.83 -24.59 0.08
C VAL A 688 21.22 -23.69 1.25
N VAL A 689 20.41 -22.67 1.54
CA VAL A 689 20.69 -21.75 2.66
C VAL A 689 20.57 -22.49 3.99
N GLY A 690 21.60 -22.38 4.82
CA GLY A 690 21.64 -22.98 6.15
C GLY A 690 20.84 -22.21 7.19
N LEU A 691 20.03 -22.93 7.98
CA LEU A 691 19.36 -22.40 9.16
C LEU A 691 20.33 -22.41 10.35
N VAL A 692 20.68 -21.22 10.86
CA VAL A 692 21.54 -21.05 12.04
C VAL A 692 20.74 -21.26 13.32
N GLY A 693 19.46 -20.86 13.32
CA GLY A 693 18.60 -21.03 14.48
C GLY A 693 17.23 -20.40 14.35
N PHE A 694 16.52 -20.33 15.47
CA PHE A 694 15.17 -19.77 15.53
C PHE A 694 14.93 -19.11 16.90
N CYS A 695 13.92 -18.23 16.95
CA CYS A 695 13.39 -17.65 18.18
C CYS A 695 11.88 -17.87 18.21
N PHE A 696 11.43 -18.43 19.33
CA PHE A 696 10.03 -18.62 19.68
C PHE A 696 9.86 -18.21 21.14
N ASP A 697 9.76 -16.89 21.37
CA ASP A 697 9.86 -16.26 22.68
C ASP A 697 8.84 -15.10 22.77
N GLU A 698 8.13 -14.96 23.89
CA GLU A 698 7.11 -13.92 24.13
C GLU A 698 6.05 -13.72 23.01
N GLY A 699 5.78 -14.75 22.19
CA GLY A 699 4.85 -14.65 21.05
C GLY A 699 5.47 -14.17 19.74
N GLU A 700 6.78 -13.91 19.73
CA GLU A 700 7.58 -13.61 18.54
C GLU A 700 8.02 -14.89 17.82
N GLN A 701 8.03 -14.85 16.49
CA GLN A 701 8.43 -15.97 15.63
C GLN A 701 9.49 -15.49 14.65
N MET A 702 10.74 -15.91 14.84
CA MET A 702 11.86 -15.48 14.01
C MET A 702 12.75 -16.65 13.57
N LEU A 703 13.19 -16.60 12.32
CA LEU A 703 14.14 -17.56 11.74
C LEU A 703 15.47 -16.87 11.48
N VAL A 704 16.56 -17.54 11.83
CA VAL A 704 17.92 -16.99 11.74
C VAL A 704 18.71 -17.85 10.75
N TYR A 705 19.12 -17.24 9.64
CA TYR A 705 19.89 -17.88 8.57
C TYR A 705 21.32 -17.35 8.52
N GLU A 706 22.19 -18.07 7.82
CA GLU A 706 23.46 -17.49 7.38
C GLU A 706 23.22 -16.25 6.51
N PHE A 707 24.00 -15.19 6.71
CA PHE A 707 23.90 -14.01 5.85
C PHE A 707 24.64 -14.25 4.53
N ILE A 708 23.91 -14.11 3.42
CA ILE A 708 24.45 -14.29 2.06
C ILE A 708 24.72 -12.91 1.44
N VAL A 709 26.01 -12.59 1.27
CA VAL A 709 26.49 -11.20 1.10
C VAL A 709 26.04 -10.53 -0.18
N ASN A 710 25.98 -11.24 -1.32
CA ASN A 710 25.65 -10.64 -2.61
C ASN A 710 24.13 -10.57 -2.89
N GLY A 711 23.29 -10.91 -1.90
CA GLY A 711 21.84 -10.80 -2.02
C GLY A 711 21.24 -11.77 -3.03
N THR A 712 20.17 -11.34 -3.72
CA THR A 712 19.39 -12.21 -4.62
C THR A 712 19.95 -12.25 -6.04
N LEU A 713 19.70 -13.35 -6.76
CA LEU A 713 20.01 -13.47 -8.19
C LEU A 713 19.25 -12.42 -9.01
N LYS A 714 18.02 -12.07 -8.62
CA LYS A 714 17.24 -11.02 -9.27
C LYS A 714 17.94 -9.65 -9.21
N ASP A 715 18.49 -9.29 -8.06
CA ASP A 715 19.21 -8.01 -7.90
C ASP A 715 20.49 -7.99 -8.74
N SER A 716 21.13 -9.14 -8.93
CA SER A 716 22.30 -9.28 -9.80
C SER A 716 21.97 -9.24 -11.29
N LEU A 717 20.85 -9.85 -11.72
CA LEU A 717 20.39 -9.76 -13.11
C LEU A 717 19.89 -8.35 -13.48
N SER A 718 19.31 -7.62 -12.52
CA SER A 718 18.86 -6.23 -12.73
C SER A 718 19.98 -5.19 -12.63
N GLY A 719 21.22 -5.59 -12.28
CA GLY A 719 22.36 -4.70 -12.11
C GLY A 719 22.38 -3.92 -10.79
N ARG A 720 21.38 -4.09 -9.91
CA ARG A 720 21.28 -3.40 -8.61
C ARG A 720 22.40 -3.78 -7.63
N SER A 721 22.91 -5.00 -7.71
CA SER A 721 24.03 -5.46 -6.87
C SER A 721 25.40 -4.93 -7.35
N GLY A 722 25.46 -4.28 -8.52
CA GLY A 722 26.72 -3.90 -9.18
C GLY A 722 27.52 -5.08 -9.76
N ILE A 723 27.04 -6.32 -9.61
CA ILE A 723 27.70 -7.52 -10.11
C ILE A 723 27.29 -7.77 -11.56
N ARG A 724 28.26 -7.77 -12.48
CA ARG A 724 28.04 -8.21 -13.86
C ARG A 724 28.13 -9.73 -13.97
N LEU A 725 27.06 -10.34 -14.47
CA LEU A 725 26.96 -11.78 -14.72
C LEU A 725 27.15 -12.05 -16.21
N ASP A 726 28.38 -12.40 -16.60
CA ASP A 726 28.69 -12.96 -17.92
C ASP A 726 28.05 -14.36 -18.09
N TRP A 727 28.14 -14.91 -19.31
CA TRP A 727 27.56 -16.21 -19.63
C TRP A 727 28.04 -17.34 -18.71
N MET A 728 29.33 -17.32 -18.35
CA MET A 728 29.93 -18.35 -17.52
C MET A 728 29.49 -18.30 -16.07
N ARG A 729 29.41 -17.11 -15.50
CA ARG A 729 28.86 -16.90 -14.15
C ARG A 729 27.40 -17.34 -14.10
N ARG A 730 26.62 -17.08 -15.15
CA ARG A 730 25.23 -17.54 -15.26
C ARG A 730 25.12 -19.06 -15.26
N LEU A 731 25.92 -19.76 -16.08
CA LEU A 731 25.98 -21.22 -16.09
C LEU A 731 26.39 -21.82 -14.73
N LYS A 732 27.37 -21.22 -14.05
CA LYS A 732 27.78 -21.65 -12.71
C LYS A 732 26.67 -21.48 -11.67
N ILE A 733 26.01 -20.33 -11.67
CA ILE A 733 24.91 -20.00 -10.76
C ILE A 733 23.75 -20.99 -10.96
N ILE A 734 23.33 -21.19 -12.20
CA ILE A 734 22.17 -22.05 -12.49
C ILE A 734 22.49 -23.52 -12.22
N LEU A 735 23.72 -23.98 -12.46
CA LEU A 735 24.17 -25.30 -12.03
C LEU A 735 24.11 -25.46 -10.50
N GLY A 736 24.55 -24.45 -9.75
CA GLY A 736 24.46 -24.44 -8.29
C GLY A 736 23.01 -24.57 -7.80
N ALA A 737 22.12 -23.75 -8.35
CA ALA A 737 20.69 -23.82 -8.03
C ALA A 737 20.07 -25.18 -8.41
N ALA A 738 20.43 -25.73 -9.57
CA ALA A 738 19.98 -27.04 -10.02
C ALA A 738 20.42 -28.17 -9.07
N ARG A 739 21.68 -28.15 -8.61
CA ARG A 739 22.21 -29.09 -7.61
C ARG A 739 21.50 -28.97 -6.28
N GLY A 740 21.12 -27.75 -5.87
CA GLY A 740 20.31 -27.50 -4.68
C GLY A 740 18.93 -28.16 -4.77
N LEU A 741 18.21 -27.97 -5.88
CA LEU A 741 16.90 -28.60 -6.09
C LEU A 741 16.98 -30.12 -6.28
N GLN A 742 18.00 -30.61 -7.00
CA GLN A 742 18.27 -32.04 -7.13
C GLN A 742 18.48 -32.68 -5.75
N TYR A 743 19.25 -32.04 -4.87
CA TYR A 743 19.43 -32.52 -3.51
C TYR A 743 18.11 -32.64 -2.75
N LEU A 744 17.21 -31.66 -2.89
CA LEU A 744 15.89 -31.70 -2.25
C LEU A 744 15.00 -32.82 -2.81
N HIS A 745 15.05 -33.10 -4.12
CA HIS A 745 14.19 -34.10 -4.77
C HIS A 745 14.72 -35.53 -4.63
N ASP A 746 16.02 -35.73 -4.78
CA ASP A 746 16.62 -37.07 -4.91
C ASP A 746 17.33 -37.55 -3.64
N LEU A 747 17.85 -36.62 -2.82
CA LEU A 747 18.77 -36.95 -1.72
C LEU A 747 18.20 -36.63 -0.33
N ALA A 748 17.19 -35.76 -0.23
CA ALA A 748 16.48 -35.54 1.01
C ALA A 748 15.53 -36.71 1.31
N ASP A 749 15.46 -37.13 2.58
CA ASP A 749 14.57 -38.19 3.04
C ASP A 749 13.60 -37.67 4.12
N PRO A 750 12.28 -37.59 3.84
CA PRO A 750 11.67 -37.82 2.53
C PRO A 750 11.98 -36.67 1.54
N PRO A 751 11.79 -36.88 0.22
CA PRO A 751 11.96 -35.84 -0.81
C PRO A 751 11.18 -34.57 -0.51
N ILE A 752 11.74 -33.41 -0.79
CA ILE A 752 11.15 -32.09 -0.49
C ILE A 752 10.85 -31.35 -1.78
N ILE A 753 9.58 -30.96 -1.97
CA ILE A 753 9.16 -30.06 -3.06
C ILE A 753 9.21 -28.63 -2.53
N HIS A 754 9.99 -27.76 -3.19
CA HIS A 754 10.22 -26.38 -2.77
C HIS A 754 8.98 -25.51 -2.95
N ARG A 755 8.31 -25.63 -4.11
CA ARG A 755 7.04 -25.00 -4.50
C ARG A 755 7.06 -23.48 -4.76
N ASP A 756 8.21 -22.84 -4.60
CA ASP A 756 8.36 -21.39 -4.82
C ASP A 756 9.76 -21.03 -5.36
N VAL A 757 10.20 -21.79 -6.36
CA VAL A 757 11.48 -21.56 -7.04
C VAL A 757 11.38 -20.32 -7.92
N LYS A 758 12.21 -19.31 -7.66
CA LYS A 758 12.26 -18.04 -8.39
C LYS A 758 13.58 -17.30 -8.17
N THR A 759 13.91 -16.32 -9.00
CA THR A 759 15.18 -15.56 -8.93
C THR A 759 15.38 -14.78 -7.62
N THR A 760 14.32 -14.42 -6.89
CA THR A 760 14.44 -13.79 -5.55
C THR A 760 14.77 -14.79 -4.44
N ASN A 761 14.51 -16.08 -4.66
CA ASN A 761 14.72 -17.15 -3.70
C ASN A 761 16.03 -17.92 -3.98
N ILE A 762 16.86 -17.40 -4.89
CA ILE A 762 18.21 -17.91 -5.17
C ILE A 762 19.18 -16.80 -4.75
N LEU A 763 19.94 -17.04 -3.69
CA LEU A 763 20.91 -16.09 -3.14
C LEU A 763 22.33 -16.41 -3.64
N LEU A 764 23.20 -15.40 -3.68
CA LEU A 764 24.58 -15.53 -4.15
C LEU A 764 25.58 -15.27 -3.02
N ASP A 765 26.45 -16.23 -2.73
CA ASP A 765 27.53 -16.05 -1.76
C ASP A 765 28.67 -15.17 -2.31
N GLU A 766 29.68 -14.91 -1.49
CA GLU A 766 30.87 -14.10 -1.83
C GLU A 766 31.61 -14.59 -3.09
N ARG A 767 31.46 -15.87 -3.45
CA ARG A 767 32.09 -16.52 -4.62
C ARG A 767 31.11 -16.74 -5.78
N LEU A 768 29.95 -16.08 -5.74
CA LEU A 768 28.84 -16.21 -6.68
C LEU A 768 28.31 -17.65 -6.81
N ASN A 769 28.41 -18.45 -5.75
CA ASN A 769 27.72 -19.74 -5.71
C ASN A 769 26.26 -19.51 -5.31
N ALA A 770 25.36 -20.19 -6.03
CA ALA A 770 23.94 -20.11 -5.77
C ALA A 770 23.53 -20.95 -4.54
N LYS A 771 22.68 -20.37 -3.70
CA LYS A 771 22.00 -21.05 -2.60
C LYS A 771 20.49 -20.85 -2.69
N VAL A 772 19.73 -21.93 -2.68
CA VAL A 772 18.26 -21.93 -2.69
C VAL A 772 17.75 -21.59 -1.29
N ALA A 773 16.79 -20.66 -1.20
CA ALA A 773 16.27 -20.07 0.04
C ALA A 773 14.74 -20.04 0.07
N ASP A 774 14.17 -19.75 1.25
CA ASP A 774 12.74 -19.56 1.52
C ASP A 774 11.87 -20.83 1.40
N PHE A 775 11.89 -21.65 2.45
CA PHE A 775 11.22 -22.96 2.50
C PHE A 775 9.82 -22.91 3.13
N GLY A 776 9.27 -21.71 3.36
CA GLY A 776 8.00 -21.53 4.06
C GLY A 776 6.80 -22.22 3.39
N LEU A 777 6.85 -22.43 2.06
CA LEU A 777 5.80 -23.12 1.30
C LEU A 777 6.12 -24.58 0.95
N SER A 778 7.33 -25.04 1.27
CA SER A 778 7.83 -26.35 0.88
C SER A 778 7.06 -27.48 1.55
N LYS A 779 7.03 -28.64 0.90
CA LYS A 779 6.36 -29.83 1.42
C LYS A 779 7.20 -31.08 1.25
N PRO A 780 7.31 -31.94 2.27
CA PRO A 780 7.82 -33.28 2.08
C PRO A 780 6.81 -34.10 1.27
N LEU A 781 7.30 -34.85 0.29
CA LEU A 781 6.62 -36.01 -0.24
C LEU A 781 6.44 -37.00 0.93
N GLY A 782 5.29 -37.65 1.06
CA GLY A 782 5.06 -38.59 2.17
C GLY A 782 5.82 -39.91 1.98
N ASP A 783 5.18 -41.04 2.31
CA ASP A 783 5.72 -42.38 2.03
C ASP A 783 6.27 -42.50 0.60
N ALA A 784 7.34 -43.28 0.45
CA ALA A 784 8.11 -43.49 -0.78
C ALA A 784 7.28 -43.94 -2.01
N ASP A 785 6.04 -44.42 -1.81
CA ASP A 785 5.12 -44.86 -2.87
C ASP A 785 4.20 -43.75 -3.41
N ARG A 786 4.23 -42.54 -2.85
CA ARG A 786 3.39 -41.42 -3.31
C ARG A 786 4.05 -40.64 -4.45
N THR A 787 3.38 -40.55 -5.59
CA THR A 787 3.85 -39.81 -6.76
C THR A 787 3.49 -38.32 -6.76
N HIS A 788 2.56 -37.89 -5.91
CA HIS A 788 2.09 -36.50 -5.84
C HIS A 788 1.53 -36.16 -4.45
N VAL A 789 1.43 -34.86 -4.16
CA VAL A 789 0.81 -34.31 -2.95
C VAL A 789 -0.41 -33.46 -3.36
N THR A 790 -1.62 -33.92 -3.05
CA THR A 790 -2.83 -33.12 -3.24
C THR A 790 -2.90 -32.04 -2.16
N THR A 791 -2.81 -30.77 -2.56
CA THR A 791 -2.75 -29.63 -1.64
C THR A 791 -3.33 -28.38 -2.28
N GLN A 792 -3.85 -27.46 -1.46
CA GLN A 792 -4.28 -26.11 -1.90
C GLN A 792 -3.20 -25.49 -2.80
N VAL A 793 -3.56 -24.81 -3.88
CA VAL A 793 -2.58 -24.16 -4.77
C VAL A 793 -1.88 -23.00 -4.06
N LYS A 794 -0.53 -23.02 -4.00
CA LYS A 794 0.32 -21.91 -3.51
C LYS A 794 1.59 -21.83 -4.36
N GLY A 795 2.09 -20.62 -4.60
CA GLY A 795 3.31 -20.33 -5.36
C GLY A 795 3.27 -18.92 -5.97
N THR A 796 4.37 -18.48 -6.58
CA THR A 796 4.46 -17.14 -7.19
C THR A 796 3.94 -17.11 -8.64
N MET A 797 3.08 -16.13 -8.96
CA MET A 797 2.55 -15.94 -10.31
C MET A 797 3.68 -15.68 -11.32
N GLY A 798 3.62 -16.34 -12.49
CA GLY A 798 4.68 -16.33 -13.52
C GLY A 798 5.65 -17.52 -13.45
N TYR A 799 5.83 -18.11 -12.26
CA TYR A 799 6.65 -19.31 -12.05
C TYR A 799 5.82 -20.59 -11.85
N MET A 800 4.51 -20.44 -11.67
CA MET A 800 3.63 -21.53 -11.26
C MET A 800 3.40 -22.54 -12.39
N ASP A 801 3.56 -23.82 -12.05
CA ASP A 801 3.23 -24.94 -12.91
C ASP A 801 1.74 -24.95 -13.29
N PRO A 802 1.39 -24.89 -14.59
CA PRO A 802 0.00 -24.89 -15.05
C PRO A 802 -0.73 -26.18 -14.71
N GLU A 803 -0.06 -27.34 -14.72
CA GLU A 803 -0.67 -28.62 -14.36
C GLU A 803 -1.03 -28.67 -12.87
N TYR A 804 -0.11 -28.23 -12.01
CA TYR A 804 -0.38 -28.10 -10.57
C TYR A 804 -1.53 -27.12 -10.29
N TYR A 805 -1.55 -25.98 -10.99
CA TYR A 805 -2.60 -24.97 -10.85
C TYR A 805 -3.99 -25.56 -11.19
N MET A 806 -4.07 -26.36 -12.26
CA MET A 806 -5.33 -26.93 -12.74
C MET A 806 -5.78 -28.17 -11.96
N THR A 807 -4.85 -29.01 -11.52
CA THR A 807 -5.15 -30.33 -10.92
C THR A 807 -5.07 -30.35 -9.39
N GLN A 808 -4.43 -29.34 -8.78
CA GLN A 808 -4.05 -29.31 -7.36
C GLN A 808 -3.11 -30.45 -6.93
N GLN A 809 -2.49 -31.15 -7.89
CA GLN A 809 -1.51 -32.21 -7.65
C GLN A 809 -0.10 -31.60 -7.73
N LEU A 810 0.57 -31.52 -6.58
CA LEU A 810 1.94 -31.01 -6.49
C LEU A 810 2.94 -32.16 -6.66
N THR A 811 3.92 -31.99 -7.54
CA THR A 811 5.01 -32.95 -7.78
C THR A 811 6.36 -32.25 -7.80
N GLU A 812 7.46 -33.01 -7.79
CA GLU A 812 8.81 -32.48 -8.01
C GLU A 812 8.94 -31.81 -9.39
N LYS A 813 8.11 -32.21 -10.36
CA LYS A 813 8.05 -31.61 -11.71
C LYS A 813 7.45 -30.21 -11.71
N SER A 814 6.77 -29.80 -10.65
CA SER A 814 6.31 -28.43 -10.48
C SER A 814 7.49 -27.49 -10.21
N ASP A 815 8.48 -27.92 -9.43
CA ASP A 815 9.73 -27.16 -9.23
C ASP A 815 10.57 -27.10 -10.52
N VAL A 816 10.57 -28.17 -11.32
CA VAL A 816 11.25 -28.19 -12.63
C VAL A 816 10.67 -27.12 -13.56
N TYR A 817 9.34 -26.96 -13.60
CA TYR A 817 8.70 -25.89 -14.38
C TYR A 817 9.18 -24.51 -13.91
N SER A 818 9.08 -24.24 -12.61
CA SER A 818 9.54 -22.97 -12.03
C SER A 818 11.03 -22.71 -12.29
N PHE A 819 11.86 -23.75 -12.24
CA PHE A 819 13.29 -23.67 -12.57
C PHE A 819 13.54 -23.34 -14.05
N GLY A 820 12.75 -23.90 -14.97
CA GLY A 820 12.81 -23.55 -16.39
C GLY A 820 12.54 -22.06 -16.65
N ILE A 821 11.61 -21.45 -15.90
CA ILE A 821 11.38 -20.00 -15.94
C ILE A 821 12.61 -19.22 -15.48
N VAL A 822 13.26 -19.66 -14.39
CA VAL A 822 14.53 -19.06 -13.93
C VAL A 822 15.60 -19.15 -15.02
N MET A 823 15.73 -20.28 -15.71
CA MET A 823 16.68 -20.42 -16.83
C MET A 823 16.43 -19.39 -17.94
N LEU A 824 15.16 -19.13 -18.29
CA LEU A 824 14.80 -18.11 -19.28
C LEU A 824 15.09 -16.68 -18.78
N GLU A 825 14.86 -16.39 -17.51
CA GLU A 825 15.28 -15.10 -16.92
C GLU A 825 16.80 -14.92 -16.96
N LEU A 826 17.58 -15.98 -16.76
CA LEU A 826 19.04 -15.88 -16.85
C LEU A 826 19.53 -15.49 -18.24
N ILE A 827 18.89 -15.93 -19.33
CA ILE A 827 19.37 -15.56 -20.68
C ILE A 827 18.82 -14.23 -21.18
N THR A 828 17.69 -13.76 -20.63
CA THR A 828 17.02 -12.54 -21.09
C THR A 828 17.20 -11.34 -20.16
N ALA A 829 17.51 -11.57 -18.88
CA ALA A 829 17.44 -10.59 -17.79
C ALA A 829 16.09 -9.84 -17.69
N ARG A 830 15.00 -10.44 -18.19
CA ARG A 830 13.63 -9.90 -18.11
C ARG A 830 12.86 -10.59 -17.00
N ASN A 831 11.85 -9.91 -16.44
CA ASN A 831 10.93 -10.55 -15.50
C ASN A 831 10.04 -11.57 -16.25
N PRO A 832 9.53 -12.63 -15.59
CA PRO A 832 8.74 -13.66 -16.27
C PRO A 832 7.45 -13.13 -16.90
N ILE A 833 6.85 -12.11 -16.27
CA ILE A 833 5.68 -11.39 -16.76
C ILE A 833 6.01 -9.90 -16.76
N GLU A 834 6.01 -9.29 -17.94
CA GLU A 834 6.25 -7.85 -18.11
C GLU A 834 5.34 -7.29 -19.21
N LYS A 835 4.64 -6.19 -18.94
CA LYS A 835 3.75 -5.51 -19.92
C LYS A 835 2.71 -6.44 -20.58
N GLY A 836 2.22 -7.45 -19.85
CA GLY A 836 1.23 -8.43 -20.34
C GLY A 836 1.81 -9.53 -21.23
N LYS A 837 3.13 -9.57 -21.44
CA LYS A 837 3.85 -10.62 -22.17
C LYS A 837 4.44 -11.64 -21.20
N TYR A 838 4.42 -12.91 -21.59
CA TYR A 838 4.98 -14.01 -20.81
C TYR A 838 6.28 -14.51 -21.44
N ILE A 839 7.35 -14.62 -20.64
CA ILE A 839 8.70 -14.91 -21.11
C ILE A 839 8.81 -16.18 -21.96
N VAL A 840 8.11 -17.25 -21.58
CA VAL A 840 8.10 -18.52 -22.33
C VAL A 840 7.55 -18.33 -23.72
N ARG A 841 6.48 -17.54 -23.85
CA ARG A 841 5.83 -17.26 -25.13
C ARG A 841 6.73 -16.41 -26.02
N GLU A 842 7.33 -15.35 -25.48
CA GLU A 842 8.22 -14.46 -26.24
C GLU A 842 9.45 -15.21 -26.76
N VAL A 843 10.06 -16.09 -25.95
CA VAL A 843 11.19 -16.92 -26.38
C VAL A 843 10.74 -17.92 -27.44
N LYS A 844 9.62 -18.63 -27.24
CA LYS A 844 9.09 -19.59 -28.23
C LYS A 844 8.74 -18.93 -29.57
N GLU A 845 8.19 -17.72 -29.57
CA GLU A 845 7.80 -16.97 -30.78
C GLU A 845 9.01 -16.38 -31.53
N ALA A 846 10.08 -16.00 -30.82
CA ALA A 846 11.31 -15.45 -31.44
C ALA A 846 12.28 -16.54 -31.94
N MET A 847 12.16 -17.76 -31.43
CA MET A 847 13.08 -18.87 -31.67
C MET A 847 12.93 -19.45 -33.10
N ASP A 848 14.04 -19.51 -33.82
CA ASP A 848 14.15 -20.14 -35.14
C ASP A 848 15.32 -21.14 -35.15
N ARG A 849 15.00 -22.44 -35.10
CA ARG A 849 15.99 -23.53 -34.96
C ARG A 849 16.95 -23.68 -36.14
N GLU A 850 16.65 -23.07 -37.27
CA GLU A 850 17.50 -23.12 -38.47
C GLU A 850 18.58 -22.03 -38.48
N LYS A 851 18.53 -21.09 -37.52
CA LYS A 851 19.44 -19.95 -37.41
C LYS A 851 20.37 -20.06 -36.20
N ASP A 852 21.55 -19.45 -36.34
CA ASP A 852 22.56 -19.32 -35.28
C ASP A 852 21.96 -18.75 -33.98
N LEU A 853 22.26 -19.38 -32.84
CA LEU A 853 21.73 -19.03 -31.51
C LEU A 853 20.19 -18.97 -31.48
N TYR A 854 19.55 -19.76 -32.33
CA TYR A 854 18.11 -19.78 -32.59
C TYR A 854 17.47 -18.42 -32.91
N ASN A 855 18.22 -17.49 -33.53
CA ASN A 855 17.76 -16.11 -33.80
C ASN A 855 17.39 -15.30 -32.54
N LEU A 856 17.86 -15.71 -31.35
CA LEU A 856 17.47 -15.09 -30.08
C LEU A 856 18.23 -13.80 -29.74
N ARG A 857 19.09 -13.28 -30.63
CA ARG A 857 19.96 -12.12 -30.35
C ARG A 857 19.22 -10.88 -29.83
N GLU A 858 17.96 -10.65 -30.24
CA GLU A 858 17.13 -9.53 -29.78
C GLU A 858 16.46 -9.76 -28.40
N VAL A 859 16.41 -11.02 -27.97
CA VAL A 859 15.78 -11.43 -26.70
C VAL A 859 16.83 -11.68 -25.61
N LEU A 860 18.06 -12.04 -26.02
CA LEU A 860 19.18 -12.23 -25.11
C LEU A 860 19.59 -10.93 -24.43
N ASP A 861 20.05 -11.06 -23.19
CA ASP A 861 20.67 -9.97 -22.46
C ASP A 861 21.96 -9.52 -23.18
N PRO A 862 22.09 -8.23 -23.54
CA PRO A 862 23.31 -7.70 -24.16
C PRO A 862 24.59 -8.00 -23.36
N ILE A 863 24.50 -8.15 -22.03
CA ILE A 863 25.64 -8.41 -21.15
C ILE A 863 26.31 -9.76 -21.44
N ILE A 864 25.56 -10.79 -21.82
CA ILE A 864 26.13 -12.11 -22.12
C ILE A 864 26.76 -12.19 -23.51
N GLY A 865 26.42 -11.26 -24.41
CA GLY A 865 26.99 -11.17 -25.76
C GLY A 865 28.33 -10.44 -25.85
N LEU A 866 28.84 -9.87 -24.75
CA LEU A 866 30.07 -9.05 -24.73
C LEU A 866 31.36 -9.85 -24.50
N THR A 867 31.26 -11.10 -24.04
CA THR A 867 32.40 -11.89 -23.55
C THR A 867 32.31 -13.33 -24.05
N HIS A 868 33.11 -13.66 -25.08
CA HIS A 868 33.24 -14.99 -25.72
C HIS A 868 32.00 -15.53 -26.45
N GLU A 869 32.22 -16.54 -27.32
CA GLU A 869 31.17 -17.26 -28.04
C GLU A 869 30.18 -17.90 -27.05
N LEU A 870 28.87 -17.74 -27.29
CA LEU A 870 27.77 -18.31 -26.50
C LEU A 870 27.62 -19.82 -26.73
N GLN A 871 28.72 -20.55 -26.57
CA GLN A 871 28.78 -21.99 -26.79
C GLN A 871 27.81 -22.72 -25.86
N GLY A 872 27.01 -23.61 -26.44
CA GLY A 872 26.00 -24.38 -25.72
C GLY A 872 24.71 -23.64 -25.38
N LEU A 873 24.51 -22.39 -25.82
CA LEU A 873 23.26 -21.64 -25.59
C LEU A 873 22.04 -22.36 -26.17
N GLU A 874 22.14 -22.92 -27.37
CA GLU A 874 21.03 -23.64 -28.02
C GLU A 874 20.57 -24.83 -27.17
N ARG A 875 21.52 -25.64 -26.68
CA ARG A 875 21.24 -26.73 -25.73
C ARG A 875 20.66 -26.22 -24.41
N PHE A 876 21.12 -25.06 -23.92
CA PHE A 876 20.58 -24.42 -22.72
C PHE A 876 19.12 -23.99 -22.89
N VAL A 877 18.78 -23.41 -24.04
CA VAL A 877 17.40 -23.03 -24.39
C VAL A 877 16.52 -24.28 -24.53
N ASP A 878 17.02 -25.34 -25.17
CA ASP A 878 16.26 -26.57 -25.34
C ASP A 878 15.94 -27.27 -24.00
N ILE A 879 16.87 -27.31 -23.05
CA ILE A 879 16.57 -27.83 -21.71
C ILE A 879 15.61 -26.91 -20.95
N ALA A 880 15.76 -25.58 -21.06
CA ALA A 880 14.85 -24.62 -20.41
C ALA A 880 13.42 -24.77 -20.93
N LEU A 881 13.24 -24.94 -22.25
CA LEU A 881 11.94 -25.15 -22.87
C LEU A 881 11.32 -26.52 -22.52
N ARG A 882 12.13 -27.58 -22.43
CA ARG A 882 11.68 -28.89 -21.90
C ARG A 882 11.20 -28.81 -20.45
N CYS A 883 11.85 -27.98 -19.62
CA CYS A 883 11.43 -27.77 -18.24
C CYS A 883 10.05 -27.09 -18.13
N VAL A 884 9.69 -26.20 -19.06
CA VAL A 884 8.44 -25.43 -19.05
C VAL A 884 7.34 -26.02 -19.95
N GLU A 885 7.39 -27.33 -20.23
CA GLU A 885 6.28 -28.01 -20.92
C GLU A 885 5.01 -28.02 -20.06
N ASP A 886 3.85 -27.94 -20.70
CA ASP A 886 2.57 -27.81 -20.00
C ASP A 886 2.25 -29.06 -19.17
N THR A 887 2.67 -30.24 -19.63
CA THR A 887 2.49 -31.53 -18.94
C THR A 887 3.75 -31.99 -18.22
N GLY A 888 3.66 -32.26 -16.92
CA GLY A 888 4.79 -32.59 -16.04
C GLY A 888 5.51 -33.91 -16.37
N ASN A 889 4.85 -34.84 -17.06
CA ASN A 889 5.48 -36.09 -17.53
C ASN A 889 6.51 -35.87 -18.66
N GLN A 890 6.39 -34.79 -19.43
CA GLN A 890 7.33 -34.42 -20.49
C GLN A 890 8.54 -33.63 -19.96
N ARG A 891 8.43 -33.09 -18.75
CA ARG A 891 9.53 -32.35 -18.10
C ARG A 891 10.63 -33.32 -17.66
N PRO A 892 11.91 -32.94 -17.75
CA PRO A 892 13.00 -33.74 -17.20
C PRO A 892 12.94 -33.82 -15.67
N ARG A 893 13.72 -34.70 -15.07
CA ARG A 893 14.02 -34.65 -13.62
C ARG A 893 15.18 -33.68 -13.36
N MET A 894 15.28 -33.13 -12.14
CA MET A 894 16.35 -32.18 -11.82
C MET A 894 17.76 -32.78 -12.00
N ASN A 895 17.97 -34.08 -11.78
CA ASN A 895 19.24 -34.74 -12.06
C ASN A 895 19.60 -34.78 -13.57
N GLU A 896 18.61 -34.89 -14.45
CA GLU A 896 18.79 -34.81 -15.90
C GLU A 896 19.13 -33.36 -16.30
N VAL A 897 18.44 -32.38 -15.70
CA VAL A 897 18.75 -30.95 -15.89
C VAL A 897 20.18 -30.64 -15.47
N VAL A 898 20.63 -31.14 -14.31
CA VAL A 898 22.02 -30.97 -13.82
C VAL A 898 23.02 -31.56 -14.82
N LYS A 899 22.81 -32.79 -15.30
CA LYS A 899 23.70 -33.44 -16.28
C LYS A 899 23.77 -32.67 -17.61
N GLU A 900 22.64 -32.12 -18.05
CA GLU A 900 22.60 -31.32 -19.29
C GLU A 900 23.37 -30.00 -19.13
N ILE A 901 23.21 -29.32 -17.99
CA ILE A 901 23.98 -28.09 -17.69
C ILE A 901 25.47 -28.39 -17.56
N GLU A 902 25.86 -29.50 -16.90
CA GLU A 902 27.25 -29.94 -16.82
C GLU A 902 27.84 -30.21 -18.21
N SER A 903 27.09 -30.90 -19.08
CA SER A 903 27.49 -31.14 -20.47
C SER A 903 27.63 -29.85 -21.29
N ILE A 904 26.77 -28.86 -21.06
CA ILE A 904 26.88 -27.53 -21.68
C ILE A 904 28.16 -26.81 -21.23
N MET A 905 28.49 -26.89 -19.94
CA MET A 905 29.73 -26.29 -19.40
C MET A 905 30.99 -26.96 -19.95
N GLU A 906 30.98 -28.28 -20.09
CA GLU A 906 32.09 -29.04 -20.70
C GLU A 906 32.27 -28.69 -22.18
N LEU A 907 31.17 -28.55 -22.95
CA LEU A 907 31.21 -28.11 -24.35
C LEU A 907 31.81 -26.71 -24.50
N ALA A 908 31.55 -25.83 -23.53
CA ALA A 908 32.15 -24.49 -23.49
C ALA A 908 33.62 -24.50 -23.03
N GLY A 909 34.21 -25.66 -22.72
CA GLY A 909 35.62 -25.81 -22.34
C GLY A 909 35.93 -25.62 -20.85
N PHE A 910 34.94 -25.74 -19.97
CA PHE A 910 35.09 -25.46 -18.54
C PHE A 910 34.88 -26.69 -17.66
N ASN A 911 35.62 -26.77 -16.55
CA ASN A 911 35.46 -27.84 -15.56
C ASN A 911 34.27 -27.55 -14.62
N PRO A 912 33.19 -28.35 -14.63
CA PRO A 912 32.00 -28.15 -13.78
C PRO A 912 32.27 -28.32 -12.27
N ASN A 913 33.47 -28.80 -11.91
CA ASN A 913 33.93 -29.05 -10.55
C ASN A 913 35.09 -28.16 -10.10
N ALA A 914 35.51 -27.16 -10.89
CA ALA A 914 36.58 -26.25 -10.49
C ALA A 914 36.12 -25.29 -9.36
N GLU A 915 36.60 -25.52 -8.14
CA GLU A 915 36.65 -24.49 -7.10
C GLU A 915 37.94 -23.68 -7.27
N SER A 916 37.86 -22.49 -7.86
CA SER A 916 39.03 -21.62 -8.02
C SER A 916 38.90 -20.34 -7.22
N ALA A 917 39.89 -20.13 -6.35
CA ALA A 917 40.21 -18.89 -5.69
C ALA A 917 40.73 -17.85 -6.68
N SER A 918 40.19 -16.62 -6.63
CA SER A 918 40.96 -15.37 -6.50
C SER A 918 39.99 -14.18 -6.52
N ALA A 919 40.12 -13.33 -5.52
CA ALA A 919 39.35 -12.13 -5.31
C ALA A 919 39.83 -10.95 -6.17
N SER A 920 38.91 -10.00 -6.39
CA SER A 920 39.15 -8.56 -6.59
C SER A 920 40.00 -8.09 -7.78
N GLU A 921 39.33 -7.52 -8.78
CA GLU A 921 39.83 -6.29 -9.45
C GLU A 921 38.66 -5.30 -9.62
N SER A 922 38.51 -4.44 -8.62
CA SER A 922 37.83 -3.16 -8.72
C SER A 922 38.78 -2.14 -9.36
N TYR A 923 38.32 -1.47 -10.42
CA TYR A 923 39.02 -0.37 -11.08
C TYR A 923 39.12 0.86 -10.15
N GLU A 924 40.32 1.21 -9.71
CA GLU A 924 40.78 2.60 -9.53
C GLU A 924 42.30 2.64 -9.64
N GLY A 925 42.84 3.59 -10.43
CA GLY A 925 44.23 3.59 -10.88
C GLY A 925 45.14 4.67 -10.28
N LYS A 926 46.46 4.44 -10.33
CA LYS A 926 47.52 5.32 -10.89
C LYS A 926 48.92 4.95 -10.38
N SER A 927 49.87 4.97 -11.33
CA SER A 927 51.28 5.43 -11.20
C SER A 927 52.30 4.58 -10.41
N LYS A 928 53.18 3.86 -11.11
CA LYS A 928 54.60 4.24 -11.40
C LYS A 928 55.30 3.04 -12.05
N GLY A 929 56.07 3.32 -13.11
CA GLY A 929 56.50 2.33 -14.09
C GLY A 929 57.81 1.61 -13.82
N SER A 930 58.13 0.70 -14.73
CA SER A 930 59.44 0.60 -15.37
C SER A 930 59.37 -0.34 -16.58
N GLY A 931 59.86 0.16 -17.72
CA GLY A 931 60.64 -0.62 -18.70
C GLY A 931 59.91 -1.56 -19.66
N HIS A 932 59.47 -1.02 -20.79
CA HIS A 932 59.43 -1.75 -22.06
C HIS A 932 60.82 -2.30 -22.44
N PRO A 933 60.88 -3.40 -23.22
CA PRO A 933 61.32 -3.22 -24.61
C PRO A 933 60.58 -4.15 -25.59
N TYR A 934 60.00 -3.56 -26.63
CA TYR A 934 60.14 -3.94 -28.04
C TYR A 934 59.16 -3.06 -28.84
N LEU A 935 59.67 -1.89 -29.26
CA LEU A 935 59.39 -1.40 -30.60
C LEU A 935 60.15 -2.31 -31.56
N ASN A 936 59.49 -2.85 -32.58
CA ASN A 936 59.97 -2.59 -33.93
C ASN A 936 58.87 -2.67 -34.98
N GLU A 937 59.03 -1.79 -35.95
CA GLU A 937 58.17 -1.46 -37.07
C GLU A 937 58.02 -2.61 -38.09
N SER A 938 56.89 -2.60 -38.79
CA SER A 938 56.82 -2.42 -40.26
C SER A 938 55.67 -3.24 -40.87
N LEU A 939 54.74 -2.53 -41.54
CA LEU A 939 54.20 -2.80 -42.88
C LEU A 939 53.10 -1.75 -43.20
N PHE A 940 53.47 -0.79 -44.07
CA PHE A 940 52.69 0.03 -45.04
C PHE A 940 51.36 0.71 -44.59
N SER A 941 51.24 2.04 -44.41
CA SER A 941 51.41 3.25 -45.27
C SER A 941 50.19 3.68 -46.13
N TYR A 942 49.62 4.82 -45.74
CA TYR A 942 49.11 5.96 -46.53
C TYR A 942 47.94 5.83 -47.54
N SER A 943 46.84 6.53 -47.24
CA SER A 943 46.29 7.73 -47.93
C SER A 943 45.01 8.14 -47.15
N GLY A 944 44.75 9.36 -46.66
CA GLY A 944 45.04 10.69 -47.17
C GLY A 944 43.75 11.29 -47.73
N GLY A 945 43.11 12.23 -47.02
CA GLY A 945 42.00 13.01 -47.59
C GLY A 945 41.05 13.66 -46.57
N LEU A 946 41.40 14.85 -46.10
CA LEU A 946 40.48 15.85 -45.55
C LEU A 946 40.08 16.79 -46.71
N LEU A 947 38.81 17.18 -46.83
CA LEU A 947 38.43 18.42 -47.53
C LEU A 947 37.04 18.92 -47.10
N ASP A 948 37.03 20.19 -46.70
CA ASP A 948 35.91 21.09 -46.49
C ASP A 948 34.98 21.21 -47.70
N SER A 949 33.70 21.52 -47.45
CA SER A 949 33.01 22.66 -48.09
C SER A 949 31.61 22.91 -47.54
N ASN A 950 31.41 24.13 -47.05
CA ASN A 950 30.11 24.82 -47.03
C ASN A 950 29.59 25.01 -48.47
N LEU A 951 28.27 24.89 -48.68
CA LEU A 951 27.41 25.88 -49.37
C LEU A 951 25.97 25.35 -49.66
N GLU A 952 25.02 25.97 -48.95
CA GLU A 952 23.71 26.51 -49.38
C GLU A 952 22.63 25.74 -50.17
N ALA A 953 21.41 25.96 -49.64
CA ALA A 953 20.12 26.29 -50.30
C ALA A 953 19.39 25.27 -51.19
N LYS A 954 18.35 24.67 -50.60
CA LYS A 954 16.95 24.88 -51.03
C LYS A 954 15.95 24.50 -49.94
#